data_AF-A0A8T7BYP3-F1
#
_entry.id   AF-A0A8T7BYP3-F1
#
_cell.length_a   1.000
_cell.length_b   1.000
_cell.length_c   1.000
_cell.angle_alpha   90.00
_cell.angle_beta   90.00
_cell.angle_gamma   90.00
#
_symmetry.space_group_name_H-M   'P 1'
#
loop_
_entity.id
_entity.type
_entity.pdbx_description
1 polymer ?
#
loop_
_entity_poly.entity_id
_entity_poly.type
_entity_poly.pdbx_seq_one_letter_code
_entity_poly.pdbx_strand_id
1 'polypeptide(L)'
;MSGIIKKFFKLVAYVLLVAVVFIASVTAIFIATFDANEYKQDLADLVQKQTGRELQFSGDVSLTFYPALGMKLGALSLSNAAGFGSAPMVKVNEVSISVDVASLLVFSPEVERLVLRDLDINLQKNAKGVTNWDDLAGSKGEKPSTDAPKTESASASQPMQITGAFGGLDIQNARLLWADKQAGVEYRVNDLDLTTGRVTPNSPFPLDLHMAVQSGSEIDAIIDLDSEVHYLLDSNRLNLKDVNFKLTARGSLMPFDPLNIDMGMASVAVDPNLRSINLKSLDLALNNLSISGDINVADYSQSKMTFKLAADTLDIDELLGIPPPGSQPETVEQAEAVETDSAEDIEIRLPMELIRSLDIDGSLSIARLKLLNIWMQQLEIGLLAKQGIVDIKPLQMSLYEGKFDGAIQVNAKGKVPKYQVNEKLEGVQVGKLLTDFSGKDKISGALTSAINIRTGGEWLSELKKNSNGDISLAFSDGAIKGFNLRYLVDKAKAKISGVKPPDESAEKTDFSALSLSGKIVDGVFHSEDLNLQAPALRVGGEGKANLNNNTVDYLVKAKLVGTLKAQEAGKVDELSGLLIPVRIKGPFTEPDIDVQLDEMLKAQSDAKIAEEKARLKAQVEKEKAALQEKINEEKAALEAARQEEIEKQKAVLEAKKRAAEEKTKQKVQDKLKKLFE
;
A
#
# COMPACT_ATOMS: atom_id res chain seq x y z
N MET A 1 -19.63 76.77 18.30
CA MET A 1 -19.73 75.79 19.41
C MET A 1 -20.02 76.52 20.71
N SER A 2 -21.24 76.36 21.21
CA SER A 2 -21.82 77.09 22.36
C SER A 2 -21.06 76.85 23.67
N GLY A 3 -21.00 77.86 24.54
CA GLY A 3 -20.37 77.78 25.88
C GLY A 3 -20.95 76.70 26.79
N ILE A 4 -22.09 76.11 26.43
CA ILE A 4 -22.69 74.94 27.10
C ILE A 4 -21.83 73.68 26.88
N ILE A 5 -21.26 73.48 25.69
CA ILE A 5 -20.41 72.32 25.39
C ILE A 5 -19.11 72.39 26.22
N LYS A 6 -18.49 73.57 26.35
CA LYS A 6 -17.30 73.74 27.21
C LYS A 6 -17.59 73.54 28.69
N LYS A 7 -18.77 73.94 29.18
CA LYS A 7 -19.20 73.72 30.58
C LYS A 7 -19.49 72.24 30.83
N PHE A 8 -20.10 71.54 29.88
CA PHE A 8 -20.33 70.10 29.94
C PHE A 8 -19.01 69.31 29.97
N PHE A 9 -18.06 69.62 29.08
CA PHE A 9 -16.74 68.98 29.10
C PHE A 9 -15.96 69.24 30.41
N LYS A 10 -16.06 70.44 30.99
CA LYS A 10 -15.45 70.74 32.30
C LYS A 10 -16.12 69.98 33.45
N LEU A 11 -17.44 69.83 33.41
CA LEU A 11 -18.18 69.05 34.40
C LEU A 11 -17.78 67.58 34.32
N VAL A 12 -17.75 67.00 33.11
CA VAL A 12 -17.30 65.62 32.87
C VAL A 12 -15.85 65.44 33.33
N ALA A 13 -14.96 66.38 33.02
CA ALA A 13 -13.57 66.33 33.47
C ALA A 13 -13.44 66.41 35.01
N TYR A 14 -14.26 67.23 35.68
CA TYR A 14 -14.27 67.33 37.15
C TYR A 14 -14.82 66.05 37.80
N VAL A 15 -15.90 65.49 37.25
CA VAL A 15 -16.47 64.21 37.73
C VAL A 15 -15.47 63.08 37.55
N LEU A 16 -14.77 63.02 36.41
CA LEU A 16 -13.70 62.05 36.18
C LEU A 16 -12.53 62.25 37.15
N LEU A 17 -12.11 63.49 37.39
CA LEU A 17 -11.04 63.79 38.34
C LEU A 17 -11.42 63.39 39.78
N VAL A 18 -12.64 63.71 40.22
CA VAL A 18 -13.14 63.31 41.55
C VAL A 18 -13.26 61.79 41.67
N ALA A 19 -13.73 61.11 40.62
CA ALA A 19 -13.79 59.65 40.58
C ALA A 19 -12.38 59.04 40.68
N VAL A 20 -11.40 59.56 39.94
CA VAL A 20 -10.00 59.10 40.01
C VAL A 20 -9.41 59.34 41.40
N VAL A 21 -9.64 60.51 42.02
CA VAL A 21 -9.16 60.81 43.37
C VAL A 21 -9.85 59.95 44.43
N PHE A 22 -11.16 59.68 44.28
CA PHE A 22 -11.89 58.79 45.15
C PHE A 22 -11.37 57.35 45.05
N ILE A 23 -11.17 56.84 43.83
CA ILE A 23 -10.56 55.52 43.59
C ILE A 23 -9.15 55.47 44.22
N ALA A 24 -8.30 56.47 43.97
CA ALA A 24 -6.97 56.54 44.56
C ALA A 24 -7.00 56.58 46.10
N SER A 25 -7.97 57.26 46.69
CA SER A 25 -8.15 57.34 48.15
C SER A 25 -8.65 56.02 48.74
N VAL A 26 -9.64 55.38 48.12
CA VAL A 26 -10.15 54.05 48.52
C VAL A 26 -9.04 53.00 48.39
N THR A 27 -8.27 53.04 47.30
CA THR A 27 -7.10 52.17 47.11
C THR A 27 -6.03 52.42 48.18
N ALA A 28 -5.71 53.68 48.49
CA ALA A 28 -4.76 54.02 49.55
C ALA A 28 -5.22 53.55 50.94
N ILE A 29 -6.52 53.68 51.24
CA ILE A 29 -7.12 53.17 52.48
C ILE A 29 -7.04 51.63 52.50
N PHE A 30 -7.45 50.95 51.43
CA PHE A 30 -7.41 49.50 51.33
C PHE A 30 -5.99 48.97 51.55
N ILE A 31 -4.99 49.56 50.88
CA ILE A 31 -3.56 49.23 51.07
C ILE A 31 -3.12 49.46 52.52
N ALA A 32 -3.58 50.53 53.16
CA ALA A 32 -3.22 50.84 54.55
C ALA A 32 -3.90 49.92 55.59
N THR A 33 -5.02 49.27 55.24
CA THR A 33 -5.83 48.47 56.17
C THR A 33 -5.80 46.96 55.93
N PHE A 34 -5.41 46.50 54.73
CA PHE A 34 -5.42 45.08 54.36
C PHE A 34 -4.01 44.52 54.34
N ASP A 35 -3.66 43.66 55.31
CA ASP A 35 -2.42 42.88 55.30
C ASP A 35 -2.70 41.45 54.81
N ALA A 36 -2.28 41.15 53.58
CA ALA A 36 -2.45 39.83 52.99
C ALA A 36 -1.60 38.74 53.69
N ASN A 37 -0.57 39.13 54.46
CA ASN A 37 0.34 38.18 55.11
C ASN A 37 -0.27 37.52 56.36
N GLU A 38 -1.31 38.09 56.96
CA GLU A 38 -2.00 37.49 58.11
C GLU A 38 -2.69 36.16 57.74
N TYR A 39 -3.16 36.03 56.50
CA TYR A 39 -3.89 34.84 56.03
C TYR A 39 -3.00 33.64 55.67
N LYS A 40 -1.67 33.80 55.66
CA LYS A 40 -0.73 32.71 55.31
C LYS A 40 -0.87 31.53 56.26
N GLN A 41 -0.95 31.79 57.56
CA GLN A 41 -1.06 30.73 58.57
C GLN A 41 -2.40 30.01 58.48
N ASP A 42 -3.49 30.74 58.30
CA ASP A 42 -4.83 30.17 58.14
C ASP A 42 -4.90 29.22 56.93
N LEU A 43 -4.29 29.62 55.81
CA LEU A 43 -4.21 28.78 54.61
C LEU A 43 -3.31 27.55 54.83
N ALA A 44 -2.18 27.71 55.51
CA ALA A 44 -1.29 26.60 55.83
C ALA A 44 -1.98 25.56 56.73
N ASP A 45 -2.65 26.02 57.78
CA ASP A 45 -3.41 25.19 58.73
C ASP A 45 -4.58 24.49 58.03
N LEU A 46 -5.28 25.19 57.13
CA LEU A 46 -6.36 24.62 56.34
C LEU A 46 -5.86 23.50 55.42
N VAL A 47 -4.77 23.74 54.69
CA VAL A 47 -4.17 22.73 53.81
C VAL A 47 -3.70 21.53 54.61
N GLN A 48 -3.04 21.74 55.76
CA GLN A 48 -2.62 20.65 56.64
C GLN A 48 -3.79 19.85 57.17
N LYS A 49 -4.88 20.50 57.59
CA LYS A 49 -6.07 19.84 58.08
C LYS A 49 -6.79 19.02 57.01
N GLN A 50 -6.83 19.51 55.77
CA GLN A 50 -7.55 18.86 54.67
C GLN A 50 -6.73 17.76 53.99
N THR A 51 -5.42 17.97 53.82
CA THR A 51 -4.56 17.10 53.02
C THR A 51 -3.59 16.28 53.86
N GLY A 52 -3.38 16.64 55.14
CA GLY A 52 -2.31 16.08 55.96
C GLY A 52 -0.91 16.58 55.59
N ARG A 53 -0.79 17.59 54.71
CA ARG A 53 0.48 18.10 54.19
C ARG A 53 0.79 19.50 54.66
N GLU A 54 2.06 19.78 54.82
CA GLU A 54 2.53 21.10 55.23
C GLU A 54 2.67 22.01 54.01
N LEU A 55 1.97 23.15 54.05
CA LEU A 55 2.14 24.24 53.09
C LEU A 55 3.02 25.32 53.73
N GLN A 56 4.19 25.58 53.15
CA GLN A 56 5.14 26.56 53.65
C GLN A 56 5.22 27.77 52.71
N PHE A 57 5.09 28.97 53.27
CA PHE A 57 5.31 30.24 52.56
C PHE A 57 6.71 30.78 52.89
N SER A 58 7.57 30.88 51.88
CA SER A 58 8.93 31.43 52.01
C SER A 58 9.05 32.88 51.50
N GLY A 59 8.04 33.40 50.80
CA GLY A 59 8.00 34.77 50.31
C GLY A 59 6.79 35.56 50.81
N ASP A 60 6.81 36.87 50.59
CA ASP A 60 5.73 37.78 50.97
C ASP A 60 4.54 37.75 50.01
N VAL A 61 3.36 38.11 50.53
CA VAL A 61 2.17 38.35 49.71
C VAL A 61 2.05 39.86 49.51
N SER A 62 1.92 40.27 48.26
CA SER A 62 1.83 41.68 47.85
C SER A 62 0.61 41.90 46.96
N LEU A 63 -0.01 43.08 47.07
CA LEU A 63 -1.09 43.49 46.19
C LEU A 63 -0.53 44.15 44.92
N THR A 64 -1.12 43.85 43.78
CA THR A 64 -0.78 44.45 42.48
C THR A 64 -1.92 45.31 41.97
N PHE A 65 -1.61 46.45 41.35
CA PHE A 65 -2.62 47.43 40.89
C PHE A 65 -2.45 47.85 39.41
N TYR A 66 -1.27 47.63 38.81
CA TYR A 66 -0.98 47.90 37.40
C TYR A 66 0.10 46.93 36.89
N PRO A 67 -0.04 46.30 35.71
CA PRO A 67 -1.11 46.47 34.72
C PRO A 67 -2.45 45.79 35.08
N ALA A 68 -2.50 44.91 36.08
CA ALA A 68 -3.72 44.24 36.55
C ALA A 68 -3.88 44.33 38.08
N LEU A 69 -5.13 44.36 38.54
CA LEU A 69 -5.48 44.34 39.97
C LEU A 69 -5.43 42.89 40.47
N GLY A 70 -4.71 42.61 41.55
CA GLY A 70 -4.51 41.24 41.99
C GLY A 70 -3.61 41.06 43.21
N MET A 71 -3.18 39.82 43.40
CA MET A 71 -2.31 39.40 44.49
C MET A 71 -1.15 38.58 43.93
N LYS A 72 0.07 38.95 44.33
CA LYS A 72 1.31 38.26 44.00
C LYS A 72 1.86 37.62 45.28
N LEU A 73 1.94 36.29 45.28
CA LEU A 73 2.52 35.47 46.32
C LEU A 73 3.94 35.08 45.91
N GLY A 74 4.90 35.31 46.80
CA GLY A 74 6.27 34.79 46.62
C GLY A 74 6.35 33.27 46.80
N ALA A 75 7.58 32.78 46.99
CA ALA A 75 7.86 31.34 46.96
C ALA A 75 7.02 30.56 47.99
N LEU A 76 6.39 29.48 47.53
CA LEU A 76 5.61 28.56 48.36
C LEU A 76 5.89 27.10 47.98
N SER A 77 5.74 26.20 48.94
CA SER A 77 5.97 24.76 48.74
C SER A 77 5.01 23.90 49.55
N LEU A 78 4.54 22.82 48.93
CA LEU A 78 3.74 21.77 49.56
C LEU A 78 4.61 20.53 49.81
N SER A 79 4.58 20.03 51.04
CA SER A 79 5.36 18.87 51.44
C SER A 79 4.98 17.60 50.67
N ASN A 80 5.90 16.63 50.64
CA ASN A 80 5.63 15.32 50.09
C ASN A 80 4.77 14.45 51.02
N ALA A 81 4.23 13.36 50.49
CA ALA A 81 3.58 12.33 51.29
C ALA A 81 4.60 11.65 52.21
N ALA A 82 4.14 11.19 53.36
CA ALA A 82 4.97 10.39 54.27
C ALA A 82 5.54 9.16 53.52
N GLY A 83 6.86 8.98 53.58
CA GLY A 83 7.55 7.88 52.90
C GLY A 83 8.12 8.18 51.50
N PHE A 84 7.96 9.41 50.98
CA PHE A 84 8.47 9.82 49.66
C PHE A 84 9.66 10.81 49.71
N GLY A 85 10.35 10.86 50.85
CA GLY A 85 11.51 11.72 51.07
C GLY A 85 11.15 13.14 51.52
N SER A 86 12.18 13.97 51.70
CA SER A 86 12.05 15.33 52.22
C SER A 86 11.89 16.41 51.14
N ALA A 87 12.14 16.07 49.87
CA ALA A 87 11.94 17.01 48.77
C ALA A 87 10.43 17.32 48.63
N PRO A 88 10.03 18.60 48.53
CA PRO A 88 8.63 18.98 48.40
C PRO A 88 7.99 18.34 47.16
N MET A 89 6.68 18.09 47.22
CA MET A 89 5.94 17.57 46.07
C MET A 89 5.66 18.67 45.06
N VAL A 90 5.35 19.88 45.53
CA VAL A 90 5.12 21.05 44.69
C VAL A 90 5.90 22.21 45.27
N LYS A 91 6.62 22.94 44.43
CA LYS A 91 7.24 24.22 44.77
C LYS A 91 6.92 25.20 43.65
N VAL A 92 6.67 26.46 43.97
CA VAL A 92 6.53 27.51 42.97
C VAL A 92 7.17 28.78 43.51
N ASN A 93 7.93 29.49 42.69
CA ASN A 93 8.64 30.69 43.13
C ASN A 93 7.72 31.91 43.19
N GLU A 94 6.74 31.97 42.30
CA GLU A 94 5.79 33.07 42.23
C GLU A 94 4.43 32.59 41.73
N VAL A 95 3.39 33.01 42.44
CA VAL A 95 2.00 32.87 42.01
C VAL A 95 1.40 34.27 41.92
N SER A 96 0.88 34.65 40.76
CA SER A 96 0.13 35.90 40.63
C SER A 96 -1.31 35.59 40.23
N ILE A 97 -2.26 36.13 40.99
CA ILE A 97 -3.70 35.97 40.77
C ILE A 97 -4.26 37.35 40.47
N SER A 98 -4.73 37.58 39.25
CA SER A 98 -5.40 38.82 38.85
C SER A 98 -6.91 38.65 38.93
N VAL A 99 -7.62 39.73 39.26
CA VAL A 99 -9.09 39.77 39.39
C VAL A 99 -9.65 40.69 38.32
N ASP A 100 -10.75 40.27 37.69
CA ASP A 100 -11.42 41.05 36.66
C ASP A 100 -12.05 42.32 37.28
N VAL A 101 -11.61 43.50 36.84
CA VAL A 101 -12.04 44.77 37.45
C VAL A 101 -13.53 45.04 37.24
N ALA A 102 -14.13 44.59 36.13
CA ALA A 102 -15.56 44.76 35.88
C ALA A 102 -16.40 43.89 36.82
N SER A 103 -15.93 42.67 37.12
CA SER A 103 -16.56 41.75 38.06
C SER A 103 -16.63 42.31 39.50
N LEU A 104 -15.64 43.11 39.89
CA LEU A 104 -15.62 43.80 41.18
C LEU A 104 -16.69 44.90 41.30
N LEU A 105 -17.00 45.60 40.20
CA LEU A 105 -18.05 46.63 40.18
C LEU A 105 -19.45 46.05 40.39
N VAL A 106 -19.65 44.77 40.06
CA VAL A 106 -20.92 44.03 40.23
C VAL A 106 -20.88 43.15 41.50
N PHE A 107 -19.84 43.27 42.33
CA PHE A 107 -19.66 42.49 43.56
C PHE A 107 -19.63 40.96 43.35
N SER A 108 -19.13 40.50 42.20
CA SER A 108 -18.99 39.08 41.86
C SER A 108 -17.59 38.81 41.31
N PRO A 109 -16.53 38.88 42.16
CA PRO A 109 -15.15 38.78 41.71
C PRO A 109 -14.87 37.49 40.93
N GLU A 110 -14.28 37.65 39.75
CA GLU A 110 -13.81 36.53 38.90
C GLU A 110 -12.29 36.59 38.75
N VAL A 111 -11.65 35.42 38.69
CA VAL A 111 -10.21 35.33 38.42
C VAL A 111 -9.97 35.67 36.95
N GLU A 112 -9.27 36.77 36.68
CA GLU A 112 -8.90 37.19 35.32
C GLU A 112 -7.72 36.40 34.78
N ARG A 113 -6.72 36.10 35.62
CA ARG A 113 -5.54 35.34 35.21
C ARG A 113 -4.84 34.72 36.41
N LEU A 114 -4.36 33.49 36.25
CA LEU A 114 -3.42 32.85 37.16
C LEU A 114 -2.07 32.71 36.45
N VAL A 115 -1.02 33.27 37.04
CA VAL A 115 0.36 33.14 36.56
C VAL A 115 1.16 32.31 37.57
N LEU A 116 1.82 31.26 37.11
CA LEU A 116 2.71 30.40 37.90
C LEU A 116 4.11 30.47 37.28
N ARG A 117 5.12 30.93 38.03
CA ARG A 117 6.50 31.00 37.56
C ARG A 117 7.40 30.04 38.35
N ASP A 118 8.24 29.32 37.62
CA ASP A 118 9.17 28.32 38.15
C ASP A 118 8.45 27.27 39.02
N LEU A 119 7.35 26.73 38.50
CA LEU A 119 6.61 25.64 39.14
C LEU A 119 7.39 24.34 39.02
N ASP A 120 7.68 23.68 40.13
CA ASP A 120 8.41 22.42 40.21
C ASP A 120 7.49 21.37 40.85
N ILE A 121 7.15 20.32 40.10
CA ILE A 121 6.27 19.23 40.53
C ILE A 121 7.08 17.94 40.58
N ASN A 122 7.07 17.28 41.73
CA ASN A 122 7.76 16.02 41.98
C ASN A 122 6.74 14.92 42.24
N LEU A 123 6.42 14.16 41.19
CA LEU A 123 5.52 13.01 41.19
C LEU A 123 6.33 11.71 41.27
N GLN A 124 5.95 10.80 42.16
CA GLN A 124 6.67 9.55 42.40
C GLN A 124 5.71 8.39 42.63
N LYS A 125 6.05 7.22 42.07
CA LYS A 125 5.48 5.92 42.45
C LYS A 125 6.56 5.08 43.11
N ASN A 126 6.26 4.58 44.30
CA ASN A 126 7.19 3.71 45.02
C ASN A 126 7.12 2.26 44.50
N ALA A 127 8.02 1.39 44.98
CA ALA A 127 8.09 -0.02 44.56
C ALA A 127 6.83 -0.84 44.90
N LYS A 128 5.92 -0.33 45.75
CA LYS A 128 4.63 -0.95 46.07
C LYS A 128 3.50 -0.48 45.15
N GLY A 129 3.79 0.37 44.18
CA GLY A 129 2.81 0.94 43.26
C GLY A 129 2.00 2.12 43.82
N VAL A 130 2.29 2.56 45.05
CA VAL A 130 1.61 3.69 45.70
C VAL A 130 2.24 4.99 45.20
N THR A 131 1.40 5.96 44.84
CA THR A 131 1.85 7.27 44.38
C THR A 131 1.96 8.26 45.53
N ASN A 132 2.79 9.28 45.36
CA ASN A 132 2.93 10.34 46.35
C ASN A 132 1.82 11.39 46.29
N TRP A 133 0.70 11.12 45.64
CA TRP A 133 -0.52 11.96 45.64
C TRP A 133 -1.80 11.17 45.91
N ASP A 134 -1.73 9.86 46.18
CA ASP A 134 -2.92 9.01 46.43
C ASP A 134 -3.77 9.53 47.61
N ASP A 135 -3.14 10.14 48.62
CA ASP A 135 -3.77 10.77 49.78
C ASP A 135 -4.53 12.07 49.45
N LEU A 136 -4.23 12.71 48.31
CA LEU A 136 -4.91 13.93 47.85
C LEU A 136 -6.21 13.63 47.09
N ALA A 137 -6.40 12.40 46.61
CA ALA A 137 -7.53 12.00 45.77
C ALA A 137 -8.86 11.75 46.53
N GLY A 138 -8.97 12.13 47.81
CA GLY A 138 -10.26 12.23 48.51
C GLY A 138 -10.98 10.92 48.81
N SER A 139 -10.28 9.80 49.03
CA SER A 139 -10.88 8.52 49.44
C SER A 139 -10.22 7.96 50.71
N LYS A 140 -10.58 8.53 51.86
CA LYS A 140 -10.78 7.74 53.08
C LYS A 140 -12.27 7.80 53.40
N GLY A 141 -12.97 6.73 53.05
CA GLY A 141 -14.38 6.56 53.37
C GLY A 141 -14.60 6.53 54.88
N GLU A 142 -14.98 7.65 55.46
CA GLU A 142 -15.84 7.68 56.63
C GLU A 142 -17.29 7.80 56.15
N LYS A 143 -18.07 6.75 56.42
CA LYS A 143 -19.53 6.79 56.27
C LYS A 143 -20.08 7.99 57.07
N PRO A 144 -21.08 8.72 56.56
CA PRO A 144 -21.76 9.73 57.35
C PRO A 144 -22.42 9.03 58.53
N SER A 145 -21.91 9.28 59.74
CA SER A 145 -22.58 8.88 60.97
C SER A 145 -23.80 9.79 61.11
N THR A 146 -24.99 9.18 61.04
CA THR A 146 -26.26 9.83 61.30
C THR A 146 -26.46 9.83 62.80
N ASP A 147 -26.17 10.95 63.47
CA ASP A 147 -26.83 11.41 64.71
C ASP A 147 -26.10 12.61 65.34
N ALA A 148 -26.68 13.80 65.24
CA ALA A 148 -26.73 14.83 66.29
C ALA A 148 -27.51 16.08 65.82
N PRO A 149 -28.13 16.86 66.73
CA PRO A 149 -29.30 17.69 66.45
C PRO A 149 -28.98 19.10 65.91
N LYS A 150 -29.96 19.65 65.18
CA LYS A 150 -30.04 21.05 64.74
C LYS A 150 -29.94 22.02 65.93
N THR A 151 -29.10 23.04 65.80
CA THR A 151 -29.29 24.35 66.45
C THR A 151 -28.85 25.45 65.48
N GLU A 152 -29.65 26.51 65.43
CA GLU A 152 -29.56 27.62 64.49
C GLU A 152 -28.46 28.64 64.81
N SER A 153 -28.01 29.30 63.74
CA SER A 153 -27.42 30.64 63.67
C SER A 153 -26.02 30.88 64.24
N ALA A 154 -25.04 30.78 63.33
CA ALA A 154 -24.03 31.81 63.17
C ALA A 154 -23.93 32.14 61.67
N SER A 155 -23.97 33.43 61.34
CA SER A 155 -23.83 33.96 59.99
C SER A 155 -22.44 33.63 59.44
N ALA A 156 -22.30 32.47 58.81
CA ALA A 156 -21.13 32.12 58.02
C ALA A 156 -21.20 32.89 56.70
N SER A 157 -20.17 33.69 56.44
CA SER A 157 -19.79 34.11 55.09
C SER A 157 -19.99 32.94 54.14
N GLN A 158 -20.94 33.07 53.21
CA GLN A 158 -21.08 32.09 52.14
C GLN A 158 -19.72 32.03 51.43
N PRO A 159 -19.10 30.85 51.28
CA PRO A 159 -17.91 30.74 50.46
C PRO A 159 -18.26 31.26 49.07
N MET A 160 -17.46 32.23 48.62
CA MET A 160 -17.54 32.84 47.30
C MET A 160 -17.79 31.74 46.25
N GLN A 161 -18.95 31.76 45.60
CA GLN A 161 -19.24 30.81 44.52
C GLN A 161 -18.36 31.18 43.34
N ILE A 162 -17.26 30.45 43.15
CA ILE A 162 -16.46 30.55 41.94
C ILE A 162 -17.33 30.00 40.80
N THR A 163 -17.85 30.91 39.98
CA THR A 163 -18.47 30.58 38.69
C THR A 163 -17.44 29.78 37.89
N GLY A 164 -17.85 28.72 37.18
CA GLY A 164 -16.91 27.85 36.45
C GLY A 164 -16.15 28.49 35.27
N ALA A 165 -16.12 29.82 35.20
CA ALA A 165 -15.34 30.63 34.28
C ALA A 165 -13.96 30.93 34.90
N PHE A 166 -12.91 30.68 34.13
CA PHE A 166 -11.53 30.96 34.54
C PHE A 166 -10.87 31.89 33.50
N GLY A 167 -10.38 33.05 33.91
CA GLY A 167 -9.96 34.11 32.99
C GLY A 167 -8.71 33.83 32.14
N GLY A 168 -7.85 32.90 32.57
CA GLY A 168 -6.70 32.42 31.79
C GLY A 168 -5.57 31.87 32.66
N LEU A 169 -4.83 30.90 32.14
CA LEU A 169 -3.69 30.26 32.81
C LEU A 169 -2.39 30.62 32.08
N ASP A 170 -1.36 30.97 32.84
CA ASP A 170 -0.03 31.28 32.33
C ASP A 170 0.99 30.57 33.23
N ILE A 171 1.56 29.48 32.74
CA ILE A 171 2.63 28.75 33.41
C ILE A 171 3.92 29.07 32.67
N GLN A 172 4.94 29.47 33.42
CA GLN A 172 6.24 29.83 32.87
C GLN A 172 7.36 29.05 33.55
N ASN A 173 8.22 28.43 32.75
CA ASN A 173 9.39 27.67 33.18
C ASN A 173 9.05 26.59 34.22
N ALA A 174 7.97 25.84 33.97
CA ALA A 174 7.61 24.75 34.86
C ALA A 174 8.45 23.49 34.60
N ARG A 175 8.61 22.70 35.65
CA ARG A 175 9.31 21.42 35.65
C ARG A 175 8.45 20.38 36.32
N LEU A 176 8.40 19.20 35.73
CA LEU A 176 7.74 18.03 36.29
C LEU A 176 8.69 16.85 36.27
N LEU A 177 8.92 16.25 37.42
CA LEU A 177 9.59 14.97 37.57
C LEU A 177 8.53 13.90 37.81
N TRP A 178 8.51 12.86 37.00
CA TRP A 178 7.76 11.64 37.23
C TRP A 178 8.72 10.46 37.39
N ALA A 179 8.86 9.95 38.62
CA ALA A 179 9.72 8.81 38.92
C ALA A 179 8.88 7.57 39.29
N ASP A 180 8.89 6.54 38.43
CA ASP A 180 8.24 5.26 38.69
C ASP A 180 9.29 4.21 39.09
N LYS A 181 9.45 4.00 40.41
CA LYS A 181 10.39 3.02 40.95
C LYS A 181 9.94 1.58 40.74
N GLN A 182 8.67 1.34 40.42
CA GLN A 182 8.16 0.01 40.12
C GLN A 182 8.53 -0.41 38.69
N ALA A 183 8.41 0.51 37.73
CA ALA A 183 8.78 0.29 36.34
C ALA A 183 10.27 0.58 36.04
N GLY A 184 10.98 1.27 36.95
CA GLY A 184 12.38 1.62 36.78
C GLY A 184 12.61 2.77 35.79
N VAL A 185 11.59 3.62 35.58
CA VAL A 185 11.63 4.71 34.61
C VAL A 185 11.48 6.07 35.30
N GLU A 186 12.08 7.09 34.70
CA GLU A 186 12.04 8.46 35.19
C GLU A 186 11.88 9.42 34.00
N TYR A 187 10.81 10.21 34.03
CA TYR A 187 10.51 11.21 33.02
C TYR A 187 10.66 12.61 33.62
N ARG A 188 11.33 13.50 32.91
CA ARG A 188 11.43 14.92 33.23
C ARG A 188 10.75 15.72 32.14
N VAL A 189 9.81 16.58 32.52
CA VAL A 189 9.34 17.68 31.69
C VAL A 189 10.03 18.93 32.19
N ASN A 190 10.76 19.61 31.31
CA ASN A 190 11.42 20.88 31.55
C ASN A 190 10.83 21.93 30.61
N ASP A 191 11.14 23.20 30.88
CA ASP A 191 10.75 24.33 30.03
C ASP A 191 9.26 24.29 29.67
N LEU A 192 8.41 23.86 30.61
CA LEU A 192 6.97 23.79 30.42
C LEU A 192 6.39 25.20 30.51
N ASP A 193 6.08 25.76 29.35
CA ASP A 193 5.34 27.00 29.19
C ASP A 193 3.93 26.65 28.67
N LEU A 194 2.92 27.22 29.31
CA LEU A 194 1.52 27.03 28.93
C LEU A 194 0.78 28.34 29.06
N THR A 195 0.25 28.85 27.96
CA THR A 195 -0.61 30.04 27.96
C THR A 195 -1.99 29.68 27.42
N THR A 196 -3.04 30.06 28.16
CA THR A 196 -4.42 29.96 27.70
C THR A 196 -5.10 31.32 27.68
N GLY A 197 -6.08 31.47 26.79
CA GLY A 197 -7.09 32.51 26.90
C GLY A 197 -8.08 32.23 28.04
N ARG A 198 -9.17 33.01 28.05
CA ARG A 198 -10.28 32.84 29.00
C ARG A 198 -11.01 31.52 28.74
N VAL A 199 -10.94 30.63 29.71
CA VAL A 199 -11.58 29.31 29.69
C VAL A 199 -12.97 29.45 30.28
N THR A 200 -13.95 29.65 29.40
CA THR A 200 -15.37 29.65 29.75
C THR A 200 -16.06 28.43 29.14
N PRO A 201 -16.97 27.76 29.89
CA PRO A 201 -17.73 26.65 29.34
C PRO A 201 -18.36 27.00 27.98
N ASN A 202 -18.27 26.07 27.02
CA ASN A 202 -18.84 26.20 25.68
C ASN A 202 -18.32 27.38 24.83
N SER A 203 -17.22 28.04 25.21
CA SER A 203 -16.58 29.11 24.43
C SER A 203 -15.20 28.70 23.94
N PRO A 204 -14.77 29.14 22.73
CA PRO A 204 -13.41 28.90 22.26
C PRO A 204 -12.38 29.75 23.00
N PHE A 205 -11.16 29.24 23.14
CA PHE A 205 -10.01 29.97 23.71
C PHE A 205 -8.70 29.51 23.06
N PRO A 206 -7.71 30.41 22.86
CA PRO A 206 -6.38 30.03 22.39
C PRO A 206 -5.61 29.24 23.46
N LEU A 207 -4.79 28.31 23.00
CA LEU A 207 -3.86 27.48 23.76
C LEU A 207 -2.50 27.52 23.07
N ASP A 208 -1.47 27.88 23.82
CA ASP A 208 -0.05 27.80 23.42
C ASP A 208 0.69 26.96 24.47
N LEU A 209 1.42 25.96 24.02
CA LEU A 209 2.15 24.99 24.85
C LEU A 209 3.54 24.76 24.26
N HIS A 210 4.55 24.91 25.11
CA HIS A 210 5.92 24.48 24.86
C HIS A 210 6.39 23.57 26.00
N MET A 211 7.04 22.46 25.69
CA MET A 211 7.69 21.62 26.70
C MET A 211 8.84 20.80 26.13
N ALA A 212 9.84 20.55 26.97
CA ALA A 212 10.90 19.58 26.72
C ALA A 212 10.71 18.34 27.61
N VAL A 213 10.64 17.15 27.01
CA VAL A 213 10.45 15.87 27.71
C VAL A 213 11.70 15.01 27.57
N GLN A 214 12.21 14.52 28.68
CA GLN A 214 13.41 13.69 28.76
C GLN A 214 13.15 12.41 29.56
N SER A 215 13.71 11.30 29.11
CA SER A 215 13.74 10.02 29.82
C SER A 215 15.11 9.38 29.67
N GLY A 216 15.94 9.50 30.70
CA GLY A 216 17.34 9.04 30.67
C GLY A 216 18.09 9.57 29.44
N SER A 217 18.80 8.69 28.73
CA SER A 217 19.40 8.97 27.41
C SER A 217 18.57 8.40 26.24
N GLU A 218 17.39 7.86 26.52
CA GLU A 218 16.59 7.11 25.55
C GLU A 218 15.63 8.01 24.77
N ILE A 219 15.18 9.11 25.39
CA ILE A 219 14.24 10.08 24.80
C ILE A 219 14.66 11.49 25.23
N ASP A 220 14.84 12.37 24.26
CA ASP A 220 14.93 13.83 24.43
C ASP A 220 14.04 14.48 23.37
N ALA A 221 12.93 15.10 23.79
CA ALA A 221 11.88 15.58 22.90
C ALA A 221 11.48 17.02 23.22
N ILE A 222 11.28 17.83 22.19
CA ILE A 222 10.68 19.17 22.29
C ILE A 222 9.31 19.12 21.62
N ILE A 223 8.28 19.60 22.31
CA ILE A 223 6.89 19.62 21.86
C ILE A 223 6.40 21.06 21.87
N ASP A 224 5.86 21.49 20.73
CA ASP A 224 5.15 22.76 20.58
C ASP A 224 3.72 22.47 20.11
N LEU A 225 2.74 23.16 20.69
CA LEU A 225 1.33 23.09 20.28
C LEU A 225 0.68 24.48 20.38
N ASP A 226 0.15 24.94 19.26
CA ASP A 226 -0.70 26.13 19.16
C ASP A 226 -2.07 25.73 18.57
N SER A 227 -3.17 26.18 19.18
CA SER A 227 -4.53 25.92 18.70
C SER A 227 -5.60 26.78 19.38
N GLU A 228 -6.74 27.00 18.71
CA GLU A 228 -7.98 27.42 19.35
C GLU A 228 -8.77 26.19 19.85
N VAL A 229 -8.94 26.08 21.16
CA VAL A 229 -9.67 25.00 21.84
C VAL A 229 -11.12 25.41 22.09
N HIS A 230 -12.08 24.57 21.70
CA HIS A 230 -13.50 24.73 22.00
C HIS A 230 -14.07 23.45 22.59
N TYR A 231 -14.13 23.40 23.92
CA TYR A 231 -14.73 22.29 24.64
C TYR A 231 -16.20 22.56 24.97
N LEU A 232 -17.08 21.72 24.42
CA LEU A 232 -18.53 21.80 24.58
C LEU A 232 -18.98 20.87 25.71
N LEU A 233 -19.00 21.40 26.93
CA LEU A 233 -19.25 20.65 28.17
C LEU A 233 -20.60 19.89 28.13
N ASP A 234 -21.66 20.52 27.60
CA ASP A 234 -23.01 19.92 27.54
C ASP A 234 -23.08 18.67 26.66
N SER A 235 -22.17 18.57 25.68
CA SER A 235 -22.11 17.46 24.73
C SER A 235 -20.85 16.60 24.86
N ASN A 236 -19.96 16.92 25.79
CA ASN A 236 -18.66 16.29 25.95
C ASN A 236 -17.83 16.25 24.65
N ARG A 237 -17.87 17.31 23.84
CA ARG A 237 -17.16 17.37 22.54
C ARG A 237 -15.96 18.31 22.62
N LEU A 238 -14.85 17.90 22.01
CA LEU A 238 -13.65 18.72 21.86
C LEU A 238 -13.50 19.10 20.39
N ASN A 239 -13.48 20.40 20.11
CA ASN A 239 -13.10 20.91 18.80
C ASN A 239 -11.81 21.73 18.96
N LEU A 240 -10.84 21.46 18.11
CA LEU A 240 -9.63 22.26 17.96
C LEU A 240 -9.67 22.90 16.57
N LYS A 241 -9.23 24.14 16.46
CA LYS A 241 -9.00 24.81 15.17
C LYS A 241 -7.58 25.31 15.08
N ASP A 242 -7.11 25.48 13.85
CA ASP A 242 -5.80 26.02 13.53
C ASP A 242 -4.71 25.31 14.35
N VAL A 243 -4.74 23.97 14.33
CA VAL A 243 -3.82 23.14 15.11
C VAL A 243 -2.46 23.16 14.44
N ASN A 244 -1.46 23.65 15.16
CA ASN A 244 -0.06 23.60 14.77
C ASN A 244 0.69 22.81 15.83
N PHE A 245 1.12 21.59 15.50
CA PHE A 245 1.87 20.72 16.40
C PHE A 245 3.25 20.45 15.83
N LYS A 246 4.29 20.64 16.66
CA LYS A 246 5.66 20.29 16.30
C LYS A 246 6.27 19.39 17.36
N LEU A 247 7.01 18.39 16.92
CA LEU A 247 7.77 17.49 17.76
C LEU A 247 9.15 17.28 17.14
N THR A 248 10.19 17.57 17.92
CA THR A 248 11.57 17.15 17.61
C THR A 248 12.00 16.18 18.69
N ALA A 249 12.25 14.92 18.33
CA ALA A 249 12.65 13.88 19.27
C ALA A 249 13.97 13.23 18.87
N ARG A 250 14.80 12.90 19.86
CA ARG A 250 16.08 12.21 19.72
C ARG A 250 16.15 11.05 20.71
N GLY A 251 17.11 10.15 20.46
CA GLY A 251 17.43 9.04 21.37
C GLY A 251 17.30 7.66 20.72
N SER A 252 17.80 6.65 21.42
CA SER A 252 17.95 5.28 20.90
C SER A 252 16.62 4.56 20.58
N LEU A 253 15.48 5.11 21.02
CA LEU A 253 14.15 4.57 20.73
C LEU A 253 13.51 5.20 19.48
N MET A 254 14.12 6.23 18.89
CA MET A 254 13.56 6.86 17.70
C MET A 254 13.92 6.07 16.43
N PRO A 255 12.98 5.91 15.47
CA PRO A 255 13.28 5.27 14.20
C PRO A 255 14.30 6.07 13.36
N PHE A 256 14.36 7.39 13.60
CA PHE A 256 15.31 8.34 13.01
C PHE A 256 15.82 9.27 14.11
N ASP A 257 17.08 9.68 14.05
CA ASP A 257 17.64 10.66 14.98
C ASP A 257 18.20 11.88 14.20
N PRO A 258 17.55 13.05 14.25
CA PRO A 258 16.29 13.33 14.94
C PRO A 258 15.04 12.83 14.19
N LEU A 259 13.97 12.55 14.93
CA LEU A 259 12.60 12.45 14.45
C LEU A 259 11.95 13.83 14.53
N ASN A 260 11.65 14.44 13.38
CA ASN A 260 10.92 15.70 13.29
C ASN A 260 9.52 15.45 12.75
N ILE A 261 8.51 15.94 13.46
CA ILE A 261 7.11 15.95 13.05
C ILE A 261 6.64 17.40 13.08
N ASP A 262 6.13 17.90 11.95
CA ASP A 262 5.40 19.17 11.84
C ASP A 262 4.01 18.83 11.31
N MET A 263 2.97 19.22 12.04
CA MET A 263 1.60 18.80 11.79
C MET A 263 0.66 20.00 11.89
N GLY A 264 0.12 20.41 10.75
CA GLY A 264 -0.93 21.41 10.63
C GLY A 264 -2.30 20.75 10.42
N MET A 265 -3.35 21.27 11.06
CA MET A 265 -4.74 20.91 10.75
C MET A 265 -5.67 22.11 10.87
N ALA A 266 -6.59 22.27 9.92
CA ALA A 266 -7.60 23.34 10.03
C ALA A 266 -8.58 23.09 11.18
N SER A 267 -8.96 21.82 11.40
CA SER A 267 -9.77 21.46 12.56
C SER A 267 -9.65 20.00 12.95
N VAL A 268 -9.74 19.74 14.26
CA VAL A 268 -9.93 18.41 14.85
C VAL A 268 -11.22 18.43 15.63
N ALA A 269 -12.14 17.50 15.36
CA ALA A 269 -13.34 17.31 16.17
C ALA A 269 -13.37 15.90 16.75
N VAL A 270 -13.46 15.81 18.06
CA VAL A 270 -13.56 14.56 18.81
C VAL A 270 -14.91 14.51 19.52
N ASP A 271 -15.69 13.48 19.22
CA ASP A 271 -16.95 13.19 19.90
C ASP A 271 -16.85 11.80 20.57
N PRO A 272 -16.59 11.75 21.88
CA PRO A 272 -16.50 10.51 22.64
C PRO A 272 -17.83 9.72 22.67
N ASN A 273 -18.98 10.39 22.57
CA ASN A 273 -20.28 9.71 22.58
C ASN A 273 -20.52 8.95 21.28
N LEU A 274 -20.11 9.56 20.17
CA LEU A 274 -20.14 8.93 18.85
C LEU A 274 -18.92 8.05 18.56
N ARG A 275 -17.88 8.11 19.41
CA ARG A 275 -16.57 7.49 19.16
C ARG A 275 -15.98 7.95 17.83
N SER A 276 -16.17 9.21 17.51
CA SER A 276 -15.78 9.78 16.23
C SER A 276 -14.63 10.76 16.36
N ILE A 277 -13.81 10.80 15.31
CA ILE A 277 -12.67 11.71 15.16
C ILE A 277 -12.71 12.23 13.74
N ASN A 278 -12.75 13.54 13.57
CA ASN A 278 -12.72 14.20 12.26
C ASN A 278 -11.51 15.13 12.19
N LEU A 279 -10.61 14.88 11.25
CA LEU A 279 -9.43 15.67 10.96
C LEU A 279 -9.61 16.31 9.58
N LYS A 280 -9.59 17.64 9.52
CA LYS A 280 -9.73 18.38 8.26
C LYS A 280 -8.47 19.11 7.89
N SER A 281 -8.13 19.09 6.61
CA SER A 281 -6.95 19.74 6.05
C SER A 281 -5.69 19.39 6.86
N LEU A 282 -5.47 18.10 7.11
CA LEU A 282 -4.21 17.59 7.63
C LEU A 282 -3.09 17.97 6.67
N ASP A 283 -2.00 18.48 7.22
CA ASP A 283 -0.69 18.63 6.58
C ASP A 283 0.34 18.08 7.57
N LEU A 284 0.87 16.90 7.28
CA LEU A 284 1.83 16.19 8.11
C LEU A 284 3.15 16.11 7.38
N ALA A 285 4.18 16.71 7.93
CA ALA A 285 5.57 16.49 7.56
C ALA A 285 6.27 15.64 8.63
N LEU A 286 6.82 14.51 8.22
CA LEU A 286 7.69 13.65 9.05
C LEU A 286 9.05 13.56 8.36
N ASN A 287 10.05 14.26 8.88
CA ASN A 287 11.35 14.41 8.21
C ASN A 287 11.20 14.81 6.71
N ASN A 288 11.47 13.89 5.79
CA ASN A 288 11.40 14.11 4.33
C ASN A 288 10.05 13.68 3.70
N LEU A 289 9.13 13.15 4.51
CA LEU A 289 7.82 12.65 4.09
C LEU A 289 6.76 13.72 4.33
N SER A 290 5.91 13.97 3.33
CA SER A 290 4.73 14.84 3.48
C SER A 290 3.45 14.11 3.09
N ILE A 291 2.42 14.21 3.93
CA ILE A 291 1.07 13.69 3.70
C ILE A 291 0.07 14.80 4.02
N SER A 292 -0.88 15.04 3.12
CA SER A 292 -1.96 15.98 3.33
C SER A 292 -3.33 15.35 3.07
N GLY A 293 -4.39 15.92 3.62
CA GLY A 293 -5.76 15.53 3.28
C GLY A 293 -6.77 15.53 4.42
N ASP A 294 -7.82 14.72 4.29
CA ASP A 294 -8.91 14.65 5.27
C ASP A 294 -9.06 13.21 5.78
N ILE A 295 -9.32 13.08 7.08
CA ILE A 295 -9.58 11.80 7.75
C ILE A 295 -10.85 11.93 8.58
N ASN A 296 -11.80 11.01 8.38
CA ASN A 296 -13.03 10.96 9.15
C ASN A 296 -13.27 9.55 9.67
N VAL A 297 -13.13 9.39 10.98
CA VAL A 297 -13.48 8.18 11.71
C VAL A 297 -14.88 8.38 12.28
N ALA A 298 -15.87 7.70 11.71
CA ALA A 298 -17.26 7.83 12.15
C ALA A 298 -17.54 7.07 13.45
N ASP A 299 -16.86 5.93 13.65
CA ASP A 299 -16.88 5.13 14.87
C ASP A 299 -15.62 4.25 14.91
N TYR A 300 -14.65 4.58 15.78
CA TYR A 300 -13.40 3.81 15.88
C TYR A 300 -13.61 2.39 16.41
N SER A 301 -14.71 2.12 17.14
CA SER A 301 -15.01 0.78 17.65
C SER A 301 -15.56 -0.18 16.60
N GLN A 302 -16.04 0.36 15.47
CA GLN A 302 -16.50 -0.40 14.30
C GLN A 302 -15.52 -0.29 13.12
N SER A 303 -14.34 0.31 13.33
CA SER A 303 -13.36 0.58 12.26
C SER A 303 -13.97 1.31 11.06
N LYS A 304 -14.97 2.18 11.30
CA LYS A 304 -15.68 2.91 10.24
C LYS A 304 -14.97 4.21 9.91
N MET A 305 -14.32 4.27 8.76
CA MET A 305 -13.41 5.35 8.40
C MET A 305 -13.51 5.74 6.93
N THR A 306 -13.38 7.03 6.65
CA THR A 306 -13.18 7.55 5.30
C THR A 306 -11.96 8.46 5.27
N PHE A 307 -11.16 8.39 4.22
CA PHE A 307 -10.00 9.27 4.08
C PHE A 307 -9.73 9.64 2.62
N LYS A 308 -9.18 10.83 2.43
CA LYS A 308 -8.59 11.25 1.15
C LYS A 308 -7.24 11.84 1.45
N LEU A 309 -6.19 11.12 1.10
CA LEU A 309 -4.82 11.48 1.41
C LEU A 309 -4.01 11.70 0.13
N ALA A 310 -3.09 12.64 0.18
CA ALA A 310 -2.17 12.95 -0.90
C ALA A 310 -0.74 13.12 -0.36
N ALA A 311 0.26 12.73 -1.16
CA ALA A 311 1.67 12.93 -0.85
C ALA A 311 2.45 13.31 -2.11
N ASP A 312 3.39 14.25 -2.00
CA ASP A 312 4.22 14.63 -3.14
C ASP A 312 5.35 13.60 -3.36
N THR A 313 6.09 13.28 -2.31
CA THR A 313 7.13 12.26 -2.34
C THR A 313 7.05 11.41 -1.09
N LEU A 314 7.07 10.09 -1.29
CA LEU A 314 7.10 9.10 -0.22
C LEU A 314 8.22 8.11 -0.50
N ASP A 315 9.26 8.09 0.33
CA ASP A 315 10.33 7.10 0.28
C ASP A 315 10.15 6.10 1.42
N ILE A 316 9.58 4.93 1.09
CA ILE A 316 9.36 3.86 2.06
C ILE A 316 10.67 3.12 2.36
N ASP A 317 11.65 3.16 1.45
CA ASP A 317 12.94 2.52 1.67
C ASP A 317 13.71 3.25 2.77
N GLU A 318 13.68 4.59 2.76
CA GLU A 318 14.23 5.41 3.84
C GLU A 318 13.54 5.10 5.18
N LEU A 319 12.20 4.96 5.16
CA LEU A 319 11.42 4.66 6.37
C LEU A 319 11.73 3.28 6.96
N LEU A 320 11.93 2.28 6.10
CA LEU A 320 12.19 0.89 6.50
C LEU A 320 13.69 0.57 6.62
N GLY A 321 14.58 1.52 6.33
CA GLY A 321 16.04 1.31 6.33
C GLY A 321 16.51 0.32 5.26
N ILE A 322 15.80 0.22 4.13
CA ILE A 322 16.13 -0.72 3.04
C ILE A 322 17.31 -0.16 2.23
N PRO A 323 18.46 -0.85 2.17
CA PRO A 323 19.61 -0.38 1.41
C PRO A 323 19.40 -0.55 -0.10
N PRO A 324 20.11 0.23 -0.95
CA PRO A 324 20.12 0.00 -2.38
C PRO A 324 20.69 -1.39 -2.74
N PRO A 325 20.26 -2.00 -3.86
CA PRO A 325 20.75 -3.31 -4.26
C PRO A 325 22.28 -3.29 -4.45
N GLY A 326 22.96 -4.32 -3.93
CA GLY A 326 24.43 -4.41 -3.98
C GLY A 326 25.17 -3.60 -2.91
N SER A 327 24.46 -2.88 -2.03
CA SER A 327 25.04 -2.06 -0.95
C SER A 327 25.10 -2.76 0.40
N GLN A 328 25.14 -4.10 0.42
CA GLN A 328 25.22 -4.85 1.69
C GLN A 328 26.45 -4.41 2.50
N PRO A 329 26.30 -4.13 3.81
CA PRO A 329 27.45 -3.98 4.69
C PRO A 329 28.29 -5.26 4.66
N GLU A 330 29.62 -5.13 4.55
CA GLU A 330 30.59 -6.25 4.59
C GLU A 330 30.60 -7.03 5.92
N THR A 331 29.67 -6.76 6.84
CA THR A 331 29.59 -7.37 8.18
C THR A 331 28.20 -7.93 8.49
N VAL A 332 27.55 -8.57 7.51
CA VAL A 332 26.76 -9.76 7.87
C VAL A 332 27.73 -10.91 7.75
N GLU A 333 28.38 -11.18 8.88
CA GLU A 333 29.12 -12.42 9.12
C GLU A 333 28.31 -13.55 8.49
N GLN A 334 28.97 -14.25 7.55
CA GLN A 334 28.52 -15.46 6.87
C GLN A 334 27.45 -16.17 7.71
N ALA A 335 26.18 -15.86 7.46
CA ALA A 335 25.14 -16.84 7.66
C ALA A 335 25.55 -17.91 6.65
N GLU A 336 26.23 -18.94 7.16
CA GLU A 336 26.46 -20.17 6.44
C GLU A 336 25.20 -20.42 5.64
N ALA A 337 25.37 -20.58 4.33
CA ALA A 337 24.32 -21.13 3.50
C ALA A 337 24.02 -22.50 4.11
N VAL A 338 23.08 -22.52 5.04
CA VAL A 338 22.41 -23.73 5.44
C VAL A 338 21.70 -24.15 4.17
N GLU A 339 22.30 -25.13 3.49
CA GLU A 339 21.61 -26.01 2.56
C GLU A 339 20.52 -26.75 3.35
N THR A 340 19.48 -26.02 3.74
CA THR A 340 18.22 -26.63 4.16
C THR A 340 17.46 -26.92 2.89
N ASP A 341 17.53 -28.20 2.49
CA ASP A 341 16.74 -28.88 1.46
C ASP A 341 15.23 -28.96 1.82
N SER A 342 14.69 -27.87 2.38
CA SER A 342 13.28 -27.70 2.67
C SER A 342 12.97 -26.21 2.58
N ALA A 343 12.35 -25.80 1.47
CA ALA A 343 11.72 -24.49 1.40
C ALA A 343 10.66 -24.42 2.50
N GLU A 344 10.98 -23.82 3.65
CA GLU A 344 10.00 -23.48 4.66
C GLU A 344 8.93 -22.61 3.99
N ASP A 345 7.67 -23.03 4.08
CA ASP A 345 6.55 -22.35 3.43
C ASP A 345 6.38 -20.96 4.04
N ILE A 346 6.45 -19.93 3.20
CA ILE A 346 6.33 -18.54 3.65
C ILE A 346 4.85 -18.28 3.94
N GLU A 347 4.52 -18.14 5.22
CA GLU A 347 3.17 -17.75 5.66
C GLU A 347 2.93 -16.28 5.33
N ILE A 348 1.96 -15.99 4.47
CA ILE A 348 1.51 -14.62 4.24
C ILE A 348 0.43 -14.33 5.29
N ARG A 349 0.87 -14.01 6.52
CA ARG A 349 -0.03 -13.66 7.64
C ARG A 349 -0.70 -12.31 7.40
N LEU A 350 -1.72 -12.28 6.55
CA LEU A 350 -2.63 -11.16 6.49
C LEU A 350 -3.56 -11.21 7.73
N PRO A 351 -3.79 -10.08 8.42
CA PRO A 351 -4.64 -10.03 9.61
C PRO A 351 -6.13 -10.19 9.21
N MET A 352 -6.57 -11.42 8.98
CA MET A 352 -7.91 -11.72 8.45
C MET A 352 -9.03 -11.18 9.33
N GLU A 353 -8.88 -11.25 10.66
CA GLU A 353 -9.86 -10.69 11.60
C GLU A 353 -10.01 -9.17 11.45
N LEU A 354 -8.89 -8.46 11.26
CA LEU A 354 -8.92 -7.03 10.99
C LEU A 354 -9.66 -6.79 9.66
N ILE A 355 -9.27 -7.47 8.58
CA ILE A 355 -9.90 -7.35 7.26
C ILE A 355 -11.42 -7.59 7.33
N ARG A 356 -11.87 -8.55 8.15
CA ARG A 356 -13.29 -8.86 8.36
C ARG A 356 -14.05 -7.71 9.03
N SER A 357 -13.40 -6.96 9.93
CA SER A 357 -14.01 -5.85 10.68
C SER A 357 -13.89 -4.48 9.99
N LEU A 358 -13.08 -4.33 8.94
CA LEU A 358 -12.89 -3.04 8.27
C LEU A 358 -14.19 -2.54 7.58
N ASP A 359 -14.52 -1.27 7.82
CA ASP A 359 -15.52 -0.48 7.07
C ASP A 359 -14.83 0.83 6.61
N ILE A 360 -14.07 0.73 5.51
CA ILE A 360 -13.20 1.80 5.01
C ILE A 360 -13.62 2.22 3.60
N ASP A 361 -13.69 3.52 3.35
CA ASP A 361 -13.79 4.10 2.00
C ASP A 361 -12.80 5.24 1.86
N GLY A 362 -11.71 5.02 1.11
CA GLY A 362 -10.68 6.04 1.00
C GLY A 362 -9.84 5.98 -0.27
N SER A 363 -9.12 7.07 -0.51
CA SER A 363 -8.20 7.21 -1.63
C SER A 363 -6.86 7.77 -1.20
N LEU A 364 -5.79 7.29 -1.82
CA LEU A 364 -4.42 7.76 -1.63
C LEU A 364 -3.81 8.10 -2.99
N SER A 365 -3.33 9.33 -3.13
CA SER A 365 -2.65 9.83 -4.33
C SER A 365 -1.20 10.17 -3.99
N ILE A 366 -0.22 9.62 -4.68
CA ILE A 366 1.21 9.91 -4.45
C ILE A 366 1.88 10.31 -5.75
N ALA A 367 2.46 11.52 -5.82
CA ALA A 367 3.11 11.98 -7.04
C ALA A 367 4.40 11.19 -7.34
N ARG A 368 5.18 10.85 -6.31
CA ARG A 368 6.39 10.01 -6.41
C ARG A 368 6.51 9.07 -5.22
N LEU A 369 6.58 7.77 -5.48
CA LEU A 369 6.79 6.74 -4.45
C LEU A 369 8.08 5.98 -4.75
N LYS A 370 8.88 5.72 -3.72
CA LYS A 370 9.95 4.73 -3.75
C LYS A 370 9.63 3.60 -2.80
N LEU A 371 9.64 2.36 -3.31
CA LEU A 371 9.39 1.15 -2.53
C LEU A 371 10.19 -0.01 -3.10
N LEU A 372 10.94 -0.72 -2.27
CA LEU A 372 11.82 -1.83 -2.65
C LEU A 372 12.78 -1.42 -3.79
N ASN A 373 13.35 -0.22 -3.68
CA ASN A 373 14.18 0.44 -4.68
C ASN A 373 13.50 0.75 -6.02
N ILE A 374 12.21 0.47 -6.16
CA ILE A 374 11.42 0.75 -7.36
C ILE A 374 10.82 2.16 -7.26
N TRP A 375 11.08 2.98 -8.27
CA TRP A 375 10.45 4.28 -8.42
C TRP A 375 9.13 4.19 -9.19
N MET A 376 8.07 4.73 -8.58
CA MET A 376 6.74 4.85 -9.15
C MET A 376 6.32 6.32 -9.15
N GLN A 377 5.53 6.71 -10.14
CA GLN A 377 5.02 8.07 -10.28
C GLN A 377 3.51 8.05 -10.46
N GLN A 378 2.83 9.10 -10.00
CA GLN A 378 1.37 9.27 -10.17
C GLN A 378 0.60 8.04 -9.66
N LEU A 379 0.95 7.57 -8.46
CA LEU A 379 0.27 6.46 -7.82
C LEU A 379 -1.12 6.92 -7.38
N GLU A 380 -2.16 6.21 -7.81
CA GLU A 380 -3.53 6.42 -7.39
C GLU A 380 -4.08 5.09 -6.86
N ILE A 381 -4.50 5.09 -5.60
CA ILE A 381 -5.06 3.93 -4.90
C ILE A 381 -6.45 4.29 -4.38
N GLY A 382 -7.47 3.55 -4.81
CA GLY A 382 -8.78 3.52 -4.17
C GLY A 382 -8.94 2.28 -3.31
N LEU A 383 -9.41 2.44 -2.07
CA LEU A 383 -9.64 1.37 -1.10
C LEU A 383 -11.09 1.40 -0.61
N LEU A 384 -11.80 0.29 -0.83
CA LEU A 384 -13.13 0.07 -0.27
C LEU A 384 -13.15 -1.25 0.49
N ALA A 385 -13.23 -1.21 1.81
CA ALA A 385 -13.38 -2.37 2.67
C ALA A 385 -14.77 -2.37 3.30
N LYS A 386 -15.52 -3.46 3.13
CA LYS A 386 -16.85 -3.60 3.73
C LYS A 386 -17.21 -5.06 3.96
N GLN A 387 -17.54 -5.39 5.21
CA GLN A 387 -18.04 -6.72 5.60
C GLN A 387 -17.12 -7.87 5.13
N GLY A 388 -15.80 -7.73 5.31
CA GLY A 388 -14.81 -8.73 4.92
C GLY A 388 -14.56 -8.87 3.42
N ILE A 389 -14.99 -7.90 2.61
CA ILE A 389 -14.52 -7.73 1.23
C ILE A 389 -13.68 -6.45 1.17
N VAL A 390 -12.48 -6.54 0.62
CA VAL A 390 -11.60 -5.40 0.37
C VAL A 390 -11.38 -5.31 -1.12
N ASP A 391 -11.81 -4.20 -1.72
CA ASP A 391 -11.55 -3.83 -3.09
C ASP A 391 -10.48 -2.74 -3.12
N ILE A 392 -9.37 -3.00 -3.81
CA ILE A 392 -8.33 -2.03 -4.13
C ILE A 392 -8.46 -1.71 -5.62
N LYS A 393 -9.12 -0.61 -5.94
CA LYS A 393 -9.33 -0.11 -7.31
C LYS A 393 -9.74 1.37 -7.30
N PRO A 394 -9.21 2.20 -8.22
CA PRO A 394 -8.10 1.88 -9.11
C PRO A 394 -6.80 1.68 -8.32
N LEU A 395 -5.87 0.89 -8.87
CA LEU A 395 -4.46 0.89 -8.48
C LEU A 395 -3.67 1.25 -9.73
N GLN A 396 -3.35 2.52 -9.89
CA GLN A 396 -2.74 3.06 -11.10
C GLN A 396 -1.41 3.72 -10.79
N MET A 397 -0.43 3.57 -11.67
CA MET A 397 0.85 4.26 -11.56
C MET A 397 1.58 4.30 -12.91
N SER A 398 2.51 5.24 -13.05
CA SER A 398 3.52 5.25 -14.09
C SER A 398 4.82 4.64 -13.55
N LEU A 399 5.44 3.75 -14.32
CA LEU A 399 6.67 3.04 -13.96
C LEU A 399 7.53 2.85 -15.21
N TYR A 400 8.80 3.27 -15.12
CA TYR A 400 9.80 3.10 -16.18
C TYR A 400 9.29 3.35 -17.60
N GLU A 401 8.80 4.58 -17.85
CA GLU A 401 8.22 5.06 -19.13
C GLU A 401 6.85 4.49 -19.52
N GLY A 402 6.40 3.42 -18.86
CA GLY A 402 5.10 2.79 -19.08
C GLY A 402 4.07 3.09 -18.00
N LYS A 403 2.95 2.37 -18.09
CA LYS A 403 1.81 2.47 -17.16
C LYS A 403 1.46 1.13 -16.57
N PHE A 404 0.95 1.15 -15.34
CA PHE A 404 0.33 0.03 -14.67
C PHE A 404 -1.08 0.39 -14.25
N ASP A 405 -2.01 -0.51 -14.54
CA ASP A 405 -3.39 -0.48 -14.11
C ASP A 405 -3.71 -1.82 -13.42
N GLY A 406 -4.06 -1.75 -12.15
CA GLY A 406 -4.33 -2.90 -11.31
C GLY A 406 -5.68 -2.80 -10.60
N ALA A 407 -6.22 -3.97 -10.24
CA ALA A 407 -7.32 -4.11 -9.31
C ALA A 407 -7.14 -5.39 -8.51
N ILE A 408 -7.20 -5.28 -7.18
CA ILE A 408 -7.09 -6.41 -6.26
C ILE A 408 -8.38 -6.50 -5.44
N GLN A 409 -8.93 -7.70 -5.31
CA GLN A 409 -10.03 -7.98 -4.40
C GLN A 409 -9.62 -9.08 -3.43
N VAL A 410 -9.84 -8.83 -2.14
CA VAL A 410 -9.72 -9.83 -1.06
C VAL A 410 -11.11 -10.13 -0.52
N ASN A 411 -11.47 -11.41 -0.46
CA ASN A 411 -12.72 -11.87 0.16
C ASN A 411 -12.39 -12.78 1.34
N ALA A 412 -12.51 -12.21 2.54
CA ALA A 412 -12.24 -12.86 3.82
C ALA A 412 -13.52 -13.39 4.52
N LYS A 413 -14.68 -13.41 3.84
CA LYS A 413 -15.95 -13.88 4.43
C LYS A 413 -15.93 -15.38 4.77
N GLY A 414 -15.17 -16.16 4.00
CA GLY A 414 -15.00 -17.60 4.23
C GLY A 414 -13.89 -17.92 5.24
N LYS A 415 -13.80 -19.20 5.64
CA LYS A 415 -12.66 -19.71 6.43
C LYS A 415 -11.35 -19.58 5.65
N VAL A 416 -11.38 -19.91 4.36
CA VAL A 416 -10.26 -19.74 3.44
C VAL A 416 -10.50 -18.45 2.65
N PRO A 417 -9.60 -17.46 2.72
CA PRO A 417 -9.74 -16.23 1.97
C PRO A 417 -9.53 -16.47 0.47
N LYS A 418 -10.23 -15.69 -0.35
CA LYS A 418 -10.11 -15.72 -1.81
C LYS A 418 -9.59 -14.39 -2.31
N TYR A 419 -8.79 -14.44 -3.37
CA TYR A 419 -8.14 -13.29 -3.97
C TYR A 419 -8.44 -13.26 -5.46
N GLN A 420 -8.67 -12.06 -5.97
CA GLN A 420 -8.70 -11.80 -7.41
C GLN A 420 -7.73 -10.66 -7.70
N VAL A 421 -6.88 -10.87 -8.69
CA VAL A 421 -5.87 -9.91 -9.16
C VAL A 421 -6.08 -9.72 -10.65
N ASN A 422 -6.36 -8.48 -11.05
CA ASN A 422 -6.37 -8.11 -12.46
C ASN A 422 -5.31 -7.02 -12.64
N GLU A 423 -4.39 -7.21 -13.57
CA GLU A 423 -3.30 -6.27 -13.83
C GLU A 423 -3.08 -6.10 -15.32
N LYS A 424 -2.70 -4.88 -15.69
CA LYS A 424 -2.29 -4.51 -17.04
C LYS A 424 -1.05 -3.64 -16.96
N LEU A 425 -0.01 -4.02 -17.71
CA LEU A 425 1.14 -3.17 -17.97
C LEU A 425 1.08 -2.70 -19.41
N GLU A 426 1.50 -1.47 -19.67
CA GLU A 426 1.65 -0.92 -21.02
C GLU A 426 3.02 -0.26 -21.17
N GLY A 427 3.88 -0.85 -22.01
CA GLY A 427 5.15 -0.25 -22.41
C GLY A 427 6.20 -0.09 -21.31
N VAL A 428 6.15 -0.89 -20.22
CA VAL A 428 7.07 -0.75 -19.09
C VAL A 428 8.45 -1.30 -19.41
N GLN A 429 9.51 -0.52 -19.20
CA GLN A 429 10.89 -0.94 -19.47
C GLN A 429 11.42 -1.90 -18.40
N VAL A 430 11.18 -3.21 -18.59
CA VAL A 430 11.44 -4.25 -17.57
C VAL A 430 12.93 -4.37 -17.21
N GLY A 431 13.84 -4.10 -18.16
CA GLY A 431 15.27 -4.14 -17.86
C GLY A 431 15.67 -3.14 -16.77
N LYS A 432 15.10 -1.92 -16.80
CA LYS A 432 15.36 -0.89 -15.79
C LYS A 432 14.74 -1.29 -14.45
N LEU A 433 13.50 -1.77 -14.48
CA LEU A 433 12.80 -2.27 -13.30
C LEU A 433 13.58 -3.38 -12.58
N LEU A 434 14.02 -4.41 -13.30
CA LEU A 434 14.76 -5.53 -12.71
C LEU A 434 16.13 -5.12 -12.18
N THR A 435 16.77 -4.13 -12.82
CA THR A 435 18.01 -3.53 -12.32
C THR A 435 17.80 -2.88 -10.97
N ASP A 436 16.77 -2.04 -10.82
CA ASP A 436 16.49 -1.35 -9.57
C ASP A 436 15.99 -2.32 -8.48
N PHE A 437 15.23 -3.35 -8.83
CA PHE A 437 14.71 -4.32 -7.86
C PHE A 437 15.76 -5.33 -7.38
N SER A 438 16.60 -5.86 -8.29
CA SER A 438 17.46 -7.02 -8.02
C SER A 438 18.94 -6.84 -8.39
N GLY A 439 19.30 -5.71 -9.00
CA GLY A 439 20.63 -5.47 -9.56
C GLY A 439 20.93 -6.30 -10.82
N LYS A 440 19.95 -7.00 -11.39
CA LYS A 440 20.12 -7.91 -12.53
C LYS A 440 19.10 -7.61 -13.62
N ASP A 441 19.50 -7.62 -14.88
CA ASP A 441 18.62 -7.33 -16.02
C ASP A 441 18.59 -8.46 -17.06
N LYS A 442 18.27 -9.68 -16.59
CA LYS A 442 18.21 -10.91 -17.41
C LYS A 442 17.31 -10.79 -18.66
N ILE A 443 16.31 -9.91 -18.63
CA ILE A 443 15.46 -9.61 -19.78
C ILE A 443 15.26 -8.09 -19.88
N SER A 444 15.32 -7.56 -21.10
CA SER A 444 15.05 -6.16 -21.41
C SER A 444 13.99 -6.02 -22.50
N GLY A 445 13.46 -4.81 -22.66
CA GLY A 445 12.41 -4.47 -23.62
C GLY A 445 11.20 -3.82 -22.95
N ALA A 446 10.32 -3.22 -23.75
CA ALA A 446 9.08 -2.64 -23.26
C ALA A 446 8.00 -3.73 -23.16
N LEU A 447 7.50 -3.97 -21.96
CA LEU A 447 6.50 -4.99 -21.65
C LEU A 447 5.09 -4.39 -21.66
N THR A 448 4.22 -5.03 -22.41
CA THR A 448 2.76 -4.95 -22.26
C THR A 448 2.28 -6.29 -21.71
N SER A 449 1.50 -6.26 -20.62
CA SER A 449 0.95 -7.47 -20.02
C SER A 449 -0.54 -7.32 -19.73
N ALA A 450 -1.23 -8.45 -19.67
CA ALA A 450 -2.56 -8.56 -19.09
C ALA A 450 -2.63 -9.84 -18.26
N ILE A 451 -2.88 -9.72 -16.97
CA ILE A 451 -2.89 -10.82 -16.00
C ILE A 451 -4.22 -10.80 -15.27
N ASN A 452 -4.93 -11.92 -15.27
CA ASN A 452 -6.17 -12.10 -14.51
C ASN A 452 -6.09 -13.41 -13.74
N ILE A 453 -5.84 -13.32 -12.44
CA ILE A 453 -5.61 -14.48 -11.57
C ILE A 453 -6.65 -14.50 -10.46
N ARG A 454 -7.15 -15.69 -10.16
CA ARG A 454 -7.91 -15.99 -8.93
C ARG A 454 -7.17 -17.05 -8.14
N THR A 455 -7.12 -16.87 -6.84
CA THR A 455 -6.49 -17.83 -5.94
C THR A 455 -7.15 -17.80 -4.55
N GLY A 456 -6.72 -18.66 -3.63
CA GLY A 456 -7.18 -18.70 -2.25
C GLY A 456 -6.23 -19.49 -1.37
N GLY A 457 -6.21 -19.15 -0.08
CA GLY A 457 -5.27 -19.71 0.90
C GLY A 457 -4.65 -18.66 1.82
N GLU A 458 -3.99 -19.13 2.87
CA GLU A 458 -3.25 -18.29 3.82
C GLU A 458 -1.73 -18.43 3.64
N TRP A 459 -1.30 -19.43 2.87
CA TRP A 459 0.09 -19.79 2.63
C TRP A 459 0.51 -19.52 1.20
N LEU A 460 1.75 -19.10 0.95
CA LEU A 460 2.24 -18.86 -0.40
C LEU A 460 2.13 -20.14 -1.27
N SER A 461 2.41 -21.31 -0.70
CA SER A 461 2.23 -22.59 -1.39
C SER A 461 0.78 -22.83 -1.83
N GLU A 462 -0.20 -22.49 -0.98
CA GLU A 462 -1.63 -22.59 -1.29
C GLU A 462 -2.02 -21.58 -2.36
N LEU A 463 -1.55 -20.34 -2.27
CA LEU A 463 -1.83 -19.32 -3.28
C LEU A 463 -1.29 -19.73 -4.65
N LYS A 464 -0.07 -20.30 -4.71
CA LYS A 464 0.50 -20.83 -5.95
C LYS A 464 -0.34 -22.00 -6.47
N LYS A 465 -0.62 -22.99 -5.63
CA LYS A 465 -1.36 -24.20 -5.99
C LYS A 465 -2.79 -23.94 -6.42
N ASN A 466 -3.46 -22.98 -5.80
CA ASN A 466 -4.86 -22.66 -6.08
C ASN A 466 -5.01 -21.56 -7.15
N SER A 467 -3.90 -21.07 -7.72
CA SER A 467 -3.93 -20.05 -8.77
C SER A 467 -4.54 -20.58 -10.05
N ASN A 468 -5.51 -19.85 -10.57
CA ASN A 468 -6.21 -20.13 -11.82
C ASN A 468 -6.45 -18.81 -12.58
N GLY A 469 -6.22 -18.78 -13.89
CA GLY A 469 -6.34 -17.52 -14.62
C GLY A 469 -5.75 -17.50 -16.02
N ASP A 470 -5.66 -16.30 -16.57
CA ASP A 470 -5.13 -16.00 -17.91
C ASP A 470 -3.95 -15.02 -17.78
N ILE A 471 -2.89 -15.28 -18.53
CA ILE A 471 -1.70 -14.42 -18.63
C ILE A 471 -1.41 -14.14 -20.09
N SER A 472 -1.13 -12.90 -20.42
CA SER A 472 -0.57 -12.46 -21.70
C SER A 472 0.59 -11.52 -21.45
N LEU A 473 1.72 -11.79 -22.12
CA LEU A 473 2.96 -11.03 -22.04
C LEU A 473 3.41 -10.72 -23.48
N ALA A 474 3.75 -9.46 -23.74
CA ALA A 474 4.29 -9.03 -25.02
C ALA A 474 5.40 -8.00 -24.79
N PHE A 475 6.60 -8.31 -25.26
CA PHE A 475 7.77 -7.45 -25.24
C PHE A 475 8.05 -6.93 -26.64
N SER A 476 8.41 -5.65 -26.74
CA SER A 476 8.97 -5.04 -27.95
C SER A 476 10.41 -4.58 -27.72
N ASP A 477 11.23 -4.71 -28.76
CA ASP A 477 12.61 -4.19 -28.84
C ASP A 477 13.45 -4.50 -27.58
N GLY A 478 13.81 -5.77 -27.43
CA GLY A 478 14.43 -6.27 -26.21
C GLY A 478 15.52 -7.30 -26.44
N ALA A 479 16.02 -7.84 -25.33
CA ALA A 479 17.02 -8.91 -25.35
C ALA A 479 16.87 -9.81 -24.13
N ILE A 480 17.14 -11.10 -24.33
CA ILE A 480 17.32 -12.08 -23.24
C ILE A 480 18.82 -12.19 -23.00
N LYS A 481 19.29 -11.88 -21.79
CA LYS A 481 20.70 -11.95 -21.40
C LYS A 481 21.02 -13.25 -20.66
N GLY A 482 22.26 -13.70 -20.76
CA GLY A 482 22.73 -15.03 -20.35
C GLY A 482 22.36 -16.16 -21.31
N PHE A 483 21.74 -15.86 -22.47
CA PHE A 483 21.26 -16.89 -23.39
C PHE A 483 21.32 -16.40 -24.85
N ASN A 484 22.05 -17.11 -25.72
CA ASN A 484 22.16 -16.80 -27.15
C ASN A 484 21.60 -17.94 -28.03
N LEU A 485 20.34 -17.81 -28.40
CA LEU A 485 19.65 -18.78 -29.26
C LEU A 485 20.27 -18.86 -30.66
N ARG A 486 20.79 -17.75 -31.19
CA ARG A 486 21.42 -17.75 -32.52
C ARG A 486 22.69 -18.57 -32.53
N TYR A 487 23.52 -18.42 -31.51
CA TYR A 487 24.71 -19.23 -31.32
C TYR A 487 24.37 -20.73 -31.23
N LEU A 488 23.34 -21.10 -30.46
CA LEU A 488 22.90 -22.50 -30.36
C LEU A 488 22.43 -23.07 -31.71
N VAL A 489 21.67 -22.28 -32.46
CA VAL A 489 21.21 -22.64 -33.82
C VAL A 489 22.39 -22.80 -34.79
N ASP A 490 23.37 -21.90 -34.77
CA ASP A 490 24.55 -21.98 -35.64
C ASP A 490 25.48 -23.14 -35.23
N LYS A 491 25.61 -23.43 -33.93
CA LYS A 491 26.34 -24.60 -33.40
C LYS A 491 25.67 -25.91 -33.82
N ALA A 492 24.35 -25.98 -33.73
CA ALA A 492 23.55 -27.12 -34.22
C ALA A 492 23.75 -27.33 -35.73
N LYS A 493 23.66 -26.25 -36.51
CA LYS A 493 23.92 -26.25 -37.95
C LYS A 493 25.32 -26.75 -38.28
N ALA A 494 26.34 -26.25 -37.60
CA ALA A 494 27.73 -26.65 -37.81
C ALA A 494 27.93 -28.15 -37.56
N LYS A 495 27.31 -28.70 -36.51
CA LYS A 495 27.34 -30.13 -36.19
C LYS A 495 26.69 -30.99 -37.27
N ILE A 496 25.59 -30.53 -37.90
CA ILE A 496 24.91 -31.24 -38.98
C ILE A 496 25.70 -31.15 -40.30
N SER A 497 26.23 -29.97 -40.61
CA SER A 497 26.99 -29.72 -41.83
C SER A 497 28.45 -30.20 -41.75
N GLY A 498 28.90 -30.72 -40.60
CA GLY A 498 30.27 -31.19 -40.40
C GLY A 498 31.33 -30.08 -40.46
N VAL A 499 30.95 -28.82 -40.20
CA VAL A 499 31.87 -27.67 -40.20
C VAL A 499 32.22 -27.27 -38.76
N LYS A 500 33.33 -26.53 -38.59
CA LYS A 500 33.74 -26.03 -37.28
C LYS A 500 32.60 -25.16 -36.68
N PRO A 501 32.23 -25.35 -35.40
CA PRO A 501 31.25 -24.48 -34.74
C PRO A 501 31.75 -23.03 -34.71
N PRO A 502 30.82 -22.05 -34.73
CA PRO A 502 31.18 -20.65 -34.57
C PRO A 502 31.90 -20.43 -33.24
N ASP A 503 32.79 -19.45 -33.19
CA ASP A 503 33.38 -19.01 -31.93
C ASP A 503 32.24 -18.53 -31.01
N GLU A 504 32.40 -18.78 -29.71
CA GLU A 504 31.41 -18.41 -28.71
C GLU A 504 31.17 -16.89 -28.76
N SER A 505 29.96 -16.48 -29.13
CA SER A 505 29.61 -15.08 -29.35
C SER A 505 28.51 -14.66 -28.41
N ALA A 506 28.64 -13.46 -27.85
CA ALA A 506 27.67 -12.66 -27.10
C ALA A 506 26.64 -13.43 -26.26
N GLU A 507 26.62 -13.17 -24.95
CA GLU A 507 25.74 -13.80 -23.96
C GLU A 507 24.23 -13.45 -24.10
N LYS A 508 23.71 -13.05 -25.26
CA LYS A 508 22.31 -12.60 -25.36
C LYS A 508 21.62 -12.96 -26.68
N THR A 509 20.29 -12.96 -26.63
CA THR A 509 19.37 -13.10 -27.77
C THR A 509 18.57 -11.82 -27.92
N ASP A 510 18.93 -11.00 -28.91
CA ASP A 510 18.16 -9.79 -29.26
C ASP A 510 16.88 -10.16 -30.03
N PHE A 511 15.79 -9.43 -29.78
CA PHE A 511 14.49 -9.61 -30.43
C PHE A 511 13.79 -8.26 -30.68
N SER A 512 13.02 -8.17 -31.77
CA SER A 512 12.11 -7.04 -32.03
C SER A 512 10.74 -7.26 -31.39
N ALA A 513 10.32 -8.51 -31.25
CA ALA A 513 9.07 -8.88 -30.57
C ALA A 513 9.23 -10.23 -29.86
N LEU A 514 8.69 -10.35 -28.65
CA LEU A 514 8.55 -11.61 -27.91
C LEU A 514 7.17 -11.61 -27.25
N SER A 515 6.31 -12.56 -27.59
CA SER A 515 4.97 -12.69 -27.01
C SER A 515 4.72 -14.11 -26.49
N LEU A 516 3.94 -14.21 -25.42
CA LEU A 516 3.56 -15.44 -24.75
C LEU A 516 2.20 -15.25 -24.08
N SER A 517 1.23 -16.11 -24.33
CA SER A 517 -0.02 -16.14 -23.59
C SER A 517 -0.42 -17.56 -23.16
N GLY A 518 -1.30 -17.66 -22.18
CA GLY A 518 -1.68 -18.96 -21.66
C GLY A 518 -2.59 -18.90 -20.46
N LYS A 519 -2.87 -20.09 -19.93
CA LYS A 519 -3.76 -20.29 -18.77
C LYS A 519 -2.99 -20.90 -17.62
N ILE A 520 -3.26 -20.41 -16.42
CA ILE A 520 -2.87 -21.10 -15.19
C ILE A 520 -4.04 -21.98 -14.76
N VAL A 521 -3.75 -23.26 -14.51
CA VAL A 521 -4.66 -24.23 -13.89
C VAL A 521 -3.92 -24.89 -12.73
N ASP A 522 -4.46 -24.74 -11.52
CA ASP A 522 -3.89 -25.30 -10.28
C ASP A 522 -2.38 -25.03 -10.10
N GLY A 523 -1.97 -23.79 -10.35
CA GLY A 523 -0.57 -23.35 -10.24
C GLY A 523 0.33 -23.79 -11.40
N VAL A 524 -0.21 -24.38 -12.46
CA VAL A 524 0.54 -24.74 -13.68
C VAL A 524 0.10 -23.87 -14.85
N PHE A 525 1.01 -23.03 -15.31
CA PHE A 525 0.86 -22.23 -16.53
C PHE A 525 1.07 -23.11 -17.77
N HIS A 526 0.15 -23.05 -18.72
CA HIS A 526 0.20 -23.75 -20.00
C HIS A 526 0.11 -22.73 -21.14
N SER A 527 1.00 -22.84 -22.12
CA SER A 527 1.07 -21.94 -23.27
C SER A 527 1.47 -22.69 -24.53
N GLU A 528 0.88 -22.29 -25.67
CA GLU A 528 1.09 -22.89 -26.99
C GLU A 528 1.42 -21.86 -28.07
N ASP A 529 1.62 -20.60 -27.69
CA ASP A 529 1.67 -19.45 -28.61
C ASP A 529 2.92 -18.58 -28.44
N LEU A 530 4.00 -19.13 -27.86
CA LEU A 530 5.28 -18.43 -27.80
C LEU A 530 5.65 -17.99 -29.21
N ASN A 531 5.93 -16.71 -29.37
CA ASN A 531 6.39 -16.13 -30.62
C ASN A 531 7.52 -15.14 -30.34
N LEU A 532 8.71 -15.42 -30.85
CA LEU A 532 9.85 -14.50 -30.80
C LEU A 532 10.34 -14.20 -32.22
N GLN A 533 10.49 -12.91 -32.49
CA GLN A 533 11.02 -12.37 -33.73
C GLN A 533 12.38 -11.74 -33.46
N ALA A 534 13.42 -12.33 -34.02
CA ALA A 534 14.79 -11.85 -33.95
C ALA A 534 15.33 -11.57 -35.37
N PRO A 535 16.43 -10.81 -35.54
CA PRO A 535 16.88 -10.32 -36.85
C PRO A 535 17.00 -11.38 -37.96
N ALA A 536 17.39 -12.62 -37.63
CA ALA A 536 17.49 -13.74 -38.58
C ALA A 536 16.79 -15.03 -38.08
N LEU A 537 15.88 -14.89 -37.11
CA LEU A 537 15.23 -16.01 -36.43
C LEU A 537 13.75 -15.73 -36.22
N ARG A 538 12.93 -16.76 -36.44
CA ARG A 538 11.54 -16.81 -36.01
C ARG A 538 11.38 -18.00 -35.10
N VAL A 539 10.78 -17.80 -33.94
CA VAL A 539 10.75 -18.79 -32.90
C VAL A 539 9.30 -18.98 -32.46
N GLY A 540 8.83 -20.22 -32.54
CA GLY A 540 7.57 -20.65 -31.96
C GLY A 540 7.83 -21.51 -30.72
N GLY A 541 6.82 -21.80 -29.92
CA GLY A 541 6.96 -22.83 -28.89
C GLY A 541 5.70 -23.11 -28.10
N GLU A 542 5.74 -24.21 -27.39
CA GLU A 542 4.67 -24.68 -26.53
C GLU A 542 5.26 -25.36 -25.29
N GLY A 543 4.54 -25.32 -24.17
CA GLY A 543 4.99 -25.95 -22.95
C GLY A 543 4.28 -25.45 -21.71
N LYS A 544 4.92 -25.68 -20.56
CA LYS A 544 4.37 -25.39 -19.25
C LYS A 544 5.40 -24.85 -18.27
N ALA A 545 4.93 -24.06 -17.33
CA ALA A 545 5.68 -23.61 -16.18
C ALA A 545 4.88 -23.93 -14.91
N ASN A 546 5.49 -24.62 -13.96
CA ASN A 546 4.84 -25.08 -12.74
C ASN A 546 5.31 -24.21 -11.56
N LEU A 547 4.40 -23.41 -11.01
CA LEU A 547 4.67 -22.50 -9.89
C LEU A 547 4.81 -23.25 -8.57
N ASN A 548 4.25 -24.46 -8.46
CA ASN A 548 4.26 -25.26 -7.24
C ASN A 548 5.65 -25.81 -6.90
N ASN A 549 6.46 -26.07 -7.92
CA ASN A 549 7.83 -26.58 -7.77
C ASN A 549 8.88 -25.71 -8.51
N ASN A 550 8.47 -24.53 -9.00
CA ASN A 550 9.30 -23.57 -9.73
C ASN A 550 10.07 -24.19 -10.92
N THR A 551 9.41 -25.06 -11.71
CA THR A 551 10.04 -25.71 -12.87
C THR A 551 9.41 -25.31 -14.20
N VAL A 552 10.20 -25.33 -15.26
CA VAL A 552 9.78 -25.14 -16.65
C VAL A 552 9.97 -26.43 -17.44
N ASP A 553 9.11 -26.68 -18.41
CA ASP A 553 9.29 -27.66 -19.49
C ASP A 553 8.68 -27.07 -20.76
N TYR A 554 9.53 -26.54 -21.63
CA TYR A 554 9.12 -25.80 -22.81
C TYR A 554 9.86 -26.31 -24.05
N LEU A 555 9.12 -26.52 -25.14
CA LEU A 555 9.67 -26.89 -26.43
C LEU A 555 9.66 -25.67 -27.36
N VAL A 556 10.85 -25.12 -27.59
CA VAL A 556 11.08 -23.97 -28.46
C VAL A 556 11.46 -24.48 -29.85
N LYS A 557 10.83 -23.95 -30.89
CA LYS A 557 11.05 -24.31 -32.30
C LYS A 557 11.60 -23.09 -33.02
N ALA A 558 12.92 -23.07 -33.27
CA ALA A 558 13.59 -21.96 -33.93
C ALA A 558 13.74 -22.21 -35.44
N LYS A 559 13.31 -21.26 -36.26
CA LYS A 559 13.41 -21.29 -37.73
C LYS A 559 14.32 -20.16 -38.21
N LEU A 560 15.32 -20.51 -39.02
CA LEU A 560 16.14 -19.52 -39.73
C LEU A 560 15.32 -18.86 -40.85
N VAL A 561 15.35 -17.53 -40.90
CA VAL A 561 14.82 -16.77 -42.05
C VAL A 561 15.99 -16.13 -42.80
N GLY A 562 15.98 -16.22 -44.13
CA GLY A 562 17.00 -15.61 -44.98
C GLY A 562 17.02 -14.09 -44.81
N THR A 563 18.21 -13.49 -44.79
CA THR A 563 18.37 -12.04 -44.76
C THR A 563 18.25 -11.47 -46.17
N LEU A 564 17.75 -10.23 -46.32
CA LEU A 564 17.63 -9.54 -47.62
C LEU A 564 18.97 -9.53 -48.39
N LYS A 565 20.11 -9.39 -47.68
CA LYS A 565 21.46 -9.47 -48.27
C LYS A 565 21.83 -10.87 -48.81
N ALA A 566 21.30 -11.94 -48.24
CA ALA A 566 21.53 -13.31 -48.72
C ALA A 566 20.71 -13.61 -49.99
N GLN A 567 19.54 -12.98 -50.13
CA GLN A 567 18.69 -13.06 -51.32
C GLN A 567 19.31 -12.33 -52.53
N GLU A 568 19.93 -11.17 -52.32
CA GLU A 568 20.64 -10.42 -53.38
C GLU A 568 21.94 -11.10 -53.85
N ALA A 569 22.55 -11.95 -53.01
CA ALA A 569 23.82 -12.64 -53.32
C ALA A 569 23.65 -14.03 -53.98
N GLY A 570 22.42 -14.48 -54.27
CA GLY A 570 22.15 -15.77 -54.92
C GLY A 570 22.54 -17.01 -54.10
N LYS A 571 22.99 -16.85 -52.86
CA LYS A 571 23.29 -17.93 -51.92
C LYS A 571 22.08 -18.12 -51.00
N VAL A 572 21.10 -18.88 -51.47
CA VAL A 572 20.08 -19.44 -50.57
C VAL A 572 20.80 -20.46 -49.70
N ASP A 573 20.94 -20.13 -48.41
CA ASP A 573 21.51 -21.04 -47.43
C ASP A 573 20.63 -22.30 -47.41
N GLU A 574 21.17 -23.48 -47.79
CA GLU A 574 20.40 -24.74 -48.01
C GLU A 574 19.60 -25.19 -46.77
N LEU A 575 19.91 -24.60 -45.61
CA LEU A 575 19.25 -24.86 -44.33
C LEU A 575 18.28 -23.72 -43.92
N SER A 576 17.99 -22.79 -44.82
CA SER A 576 16.92 -21.78 -44.66
C SER A 576 15.58 -22.48 -44.54
N GLY A 577 14.90 -22.26 -43.41
CA GLY A 577 13.62 -22.90 -43.12
C GLY A 577 13.69 -24.19 -42.30
N LEU A 578 14.88 -24.68 -41.95
CA LEU A 578 15.05 -25.77 -41.00
C LEU A 578 14.52 -25.36 -39.62
N LEU A 579 13.69 -26.21 -39.02
CA LEU A 579 13.17 -26.05 -37.66
C LEU A 579 14.11 -26.76 -36.68
N ILE A 580 14.73 -26.01 -35.79
CA ILE A 580 15.61 -26.52 -34.74
C ILE A 580 14.83 -26.56 -33.42
N PRO A 581 14.45 -27.75 -32.93
CA PRO A 581 13.83 -27.92 -31.62
C PRO A 581 14.85 -27.77 -30.49
N VAL A 582 14.55 -26.92 -29.52
CA VAL A 582 15.31 -26.69 -28.29
C VAL A 582 14.37 -26.91 -27.12
N ARG A 583 14.68 -27.89 -26.26
CA ARG A 583 13.93 -28.16 -25.05
C ARG A 583 14.57 -27.44 -23.86
N ILE A 584 13.77 -26.70 -23.12
CA ILE A 584 14.17 -25.97 -21.92
C ILE A 584 13.45 -26.63 -20.74
N LYS A 585 14.18 -27.26 -19.83
CA LYS A 585 13.61 -28.02 -18.71
C LYS A 585 14.38 -27.81 -17.42
N GLY A 586 13.68 -27.78 -16.28
CA GLY A 586 14.32 -27.73 -14.96
C GLY A 586 13.86 -26.54 -14.12
N PRO A 587 14.60 -26.18 -13.05
CA PRO A 587 14.27 -25.03 -12.21
C PRO A 587 14.31 -23.70 -12.97
N PHE A 588 13.47 -22.73 -12.58
CA PHE A 588 13.49 -21.38 -13.20
C PHE A 588 14.82 -20.64 -13.04
N THR A 589 15.57 -20.94 -11.98
CA THR A 589 16.85 -20.30 -11.67
C THR A 589 17.96 -20.74 -12.62
N GLU A 590 17.93 -22.01 -13.02
CA GLU A 590 18.95 -22.66 -13.84
C GLU A 590 18.31 -23.78 -14.68
N PRO A 591 17.64 -23.43 -15.78
CA PRO A 591 17.04 -24.42 -16.67
C PRO A 591 18.11 -25.10 -17.52
N ASP A 592 17.99 -26.42 -17.68
CA ASP A 592 18.74 -27.20 -18.66
C ASP A 592 18.22 -26.92 -20.07
N ILE A 593 19.12 -26.74 -21.02
CA ILE A 593 18.83 -26.35 -22.39
C ILE A 593 19.44 -27.38 -23.32
N ASP A 594 18.59 -28.19 -23.95
CA ASP A 594 18.99 -29.29 -24.82
C ASP A 594 18.48 -29.11 -26.25
N VAL A 595 19.37 -29.23 -27.24
CA VAL A 595 19.01 -29.14 -28.66
C VAL A 595 18.69 -30.55 -29.16
N GLN A 596 17.43 -30.78 -29.54
CA GLN A 596 16.91 -32.10 -29.92
C GLN A 596 17.31 -32.47 -31.37
N LEU A 597 18.62 -32.58 -31.62
CA LEU A 597 19.19 -32.85 -32.95
C LEU A 597 18.78 -34.23 -33.50
N ASP A 598 18.75 -35.25 -32.65
CA ASP A 598 18.42 -36.62 -33.05
C ASP A 598 16.96 -36.73 -33.51
N GLU A 599 16.05 -36.06 -32.81
CA GLU A 599 14.65 -35.98 -33.19
C GLU A 599 14.47 -35.23 -34.51
N MET A 600 15.24 -34.16 -34.73
CA MET A 600 15.20 -33.39 -35.98
C MET A 600 15.71 -34.21 -37.18
N LEU A 601 16.79 -34.96 -37.04
CA LEU A 601 17.32 -35.82 -38.11
C LEU A 601 16.35 -36.96 -38.43
N LYS A 602 15.70 -37.54 -37.41
CA LYS A 602 14.62 -38.51 -37.62
C LYS A 602 13.44 -37.88 -38.36
N ALA A 603 12.97 -36.71 -37.90
CA ALA A 603 11.85 -35.99 -38.52
C ALA A 603 12.12 -35.59 -39.97
N GLN A 604 13.34 -35.14 -40.31
CA GLN A 604 13.74 -34.90 -41.70
C GLN A 604 13.73 -36.18 -42.53
N SER A 605 14.24 -37.28 -41.97
CA SER A 605 14.27 -38.57 -42.66
C SER A 605 12.85 -39.06 -42.95
N ASP A 606 11.98 -38.98 -41.95
CA ASP A 606 10.56 -39.34 -42.06
C ASP A 606 9.82 -38.45 -43.05
N ALA A 607 10.08 -37.13 -43.05
CA ALA A 607 9.51 -36.19 -44.00
C ALA A 607 9.93 -36.50 -45.45
N LYS A 608 11.22 -36.79 -45.69
CA LYS A 608 11.71 -37.22 -47.01
C LYS A 608 11.08 -38.53 -47.44
N ILE A 609 10.99 -39.52 -46.54
CA ILE A 609 10.31 -40.80 -46.82
C ILE A 609 8.83 -40.55 -47.15
N ALA A 610 8.14 -39.68 -46.43
CA ALA A 610 6.74 -39.35 -46.68
C ALA A 610 6.55 -38.63 -48.03
N GLU A 611 7.41 -37.67 -48.37
CA GLU A 611 7.40 -36.99 -49.66
C GLU A 611 7.66 -37.95 -50.82
N GLU A 612 8.67 -38.82 -50.69
CA GLU A 612 9.01 -39.81 -51.71
C GLU A 612 7.93 -40.88 -51.84
N LYS A 613 7.32 -41.32 -50.73
CA LYS A 613 6.16 -42.22 -50.72
C LYS A 613 4.95 -41.56 -51.37
N ALA A 614 4.70 -40.27 -51.12
CA ALA A 614 3.61 -39.53 -51.77
C ALA A 614 3.85 -39.40 -53.28
N ARG A 615 5.08 -39.11 -53.69
CA ARG A 615 5.50 -39.04 -55.10
C ARG A 615 5.35 -40.39 -55.80
N LEU A 616 5.84 -41.47 -55.19
CA LEU A 616 5.69 -42.84 -55.70
C LEU A 616 4.21 -43.25 -55.79
N LYS A 617 3.40 -42.93 -54.77
CA LYS A 617 1.95 -43.20 -54.81
C LYS A 617 1.26 -42.45 -55.95
N ALA A 618 1.60 -41.17 -56.15
CA ALA A 618 1.08 -40.40 -57.28
C ALA A 618 1.52 -40.98 -58.64
N GLN A 619 2.74 -41.50 -58.73
CA GLN A 619 3.24 -42.15 -59.95
C GLN A 619 2.54 -43.48 -60.22
N VAL A 620 2.31 -44.31 -59.19
CA VAL A 620 1.54 -45.56 -59.28
C VAL A 620 0.10 -45.30 -59.71
N GLU A 621 -0.57 -44.29 -59.15
CA GLU A 621 -1.94 -43.93 -59.58
C GLU A 621 -1.97 -43.46 -61.04
N LYS A 622 -0.96 -42.68 -61.48
CA LYS A 622 -0.81 -42.26 -62.87
C LYS A 622 -0.60 -43.45 -63.83
N GLU A 623 0.24 -44.41 -63.46
CA GLU A 623 0.47 -45.63 -64.27
C GLU A 623 -0.76 -46.54 -64.29
N LYS A 624 -1.48 -46.70 -63.16
CA LYS A 624 -2.75 -47.42 -63.12
C LYS A 624 -3.79 -46.80 -64.05
N ALA A 625 -3.91 -45.46 -64.04
CA ALA A 625 -4.83 -44.75 -64.93
C ALA A 625 -4.48 -45.00 -66.41
N ALA A 626 -3.20 -44.91 -66.78
CA ALA A 626 -2.74 -45.18 -68.15
C ALA A 626 -2.93 -46.65 -68.57
N LEU A 627 -2.72 -47.61 -67.65
CA LEU A 627 -2.96 -49.02 -67.93
C LEU A 627 -4.45 -49.32 -68.09
N GLN A 628 -5.31 -48.71 -67.27
CA GLN A 628 -6.76 -48.85 -67.37
C GLN A 628 -7.29 -48.31 -68.70
N GLU A 629 -6.73 -47.20 -69.18
CA GLU A 629 -7.03 -46.64 -70.50
C GLU A 629 -6.68 -47.64 -71.62
N LYS A 630 -5.47 -48.21 -71.61
CA LYS A 630 -5.07 -49.27 -72.56
C LYS A 630 -5.95 -50.51 -72.51
N ILE A 631 -6.34 -50.96 -71.31
CA ILE A 631 -7.26 -52.11 -71.15
C ILE A 631 -8.62 -51.78 -71.78
N ASN A 632 -9.12 -50.55 -71.62
CA ASN A 632 -10.38 -50.13 -72.22
C ASN A 632 -10.28 -50.06 -73.75
N GLU A 633 -9.17 -49.56 -74.30
CA GLU A 633 -8.90 -49.56 -75.74
C GLU A 633 -8.85 -50.98 -76.32
N GLU A 634 -8.12 -51.88 -75.67
CA GLU A 634 -7.98 -53.27 -76.11
C GLU A 634 -9.30 -54.05 -76.01
N LYS A 635 -10.09 -53.79 -74.97
CA LYS A 635 -11.44 -54.36 -74.82
C LYS A 635 -12.40 -53.87 -75.90
N ALA A 636 -12.34 -52.58 -76.26
CA ALA A 636 -13.13 -52.01 -77.35
C ALA A 636 -12.74 -52.61 -78.71
N ALA A 637 -11.44 -52.83 -78.95
CA ALA A 637 -10.94 -53.48 -80.17
C ALA A 637 -11.40 -54.95 -80.26
N LEU A 638 -11.38 -55.68 -79.14
CA LEU A 638 -11.85 -57.07 -79.07
C LEU A 638 -13.37 -57.18 -79.32
N GLU A 639 -14.17 -56.27 -78.77
CA GLU A 639 -15.61 -56.21 -79.01
C GLU A 639 -15.94 -55.88 -80.47
N ALA A 640 -15.21 -54.97 -81.10
CA ALA A 640 -15.36 -54.65 -82.53
C ALA A 640 -15.06 -55.86 -83.43
N ALA A 641 -13.96 -56.59 -83.17
CA ALA A 641 -13.60 -57.80 -83.92
C ALA A 641 -14.64 -58.92 -83.75
N ARG A 642 -15.17 -59.11 -82.54
CA ARG A 642 -16.24 -60.08 -82.26
C ARG A 642 -17.52 -59.75 -83.03
N GLN A 643 -17.86 -58.46 -83.15
CA GLN A 643 -19.06 -58.03 -83.86
C GLN A 643 -18.94 -58.26 -85.39
N GLU A 644 -17.75 -58.05 -85.94
CA GLU A 644 -17.45 -58.29 -87.36
C GLU A 644 -17.51 -59.79 -87.72
N GLU A 645 -17.07 -60.67 -86.82
CA GLU A 645 -17.17 -62.12 -86.95
C GLU A 645 -18.63 -62.61 -86.91
N ILE A 646 -19.45 -62.03 -86.01
CA ILE A 646 -20.88 -62.32 -85.90
C ILE A 646 -21.63 -61.90 -87.18
N GLU A 647 -21.35 -60.73 -87.73
CA GLU A 647 -21.91 -60.25 -89.00
C GLU A 647 -21.56 -61.18 -90.18
N LYS A 648 -20.29 -61.64 -90.28
CA LYS A 648 -19.87 -62.62 -91.29
C LYS A 648 -20.64 -63.95 -91.17
N GLN A 649 -20.83 -64.46 -89.95
CA GLN A 649 -21.60 -65.69 -89.75
C GLN A 649 -23.08 -65.52 -90.10
N LYS A 650 -23.65 -64.34 -89.82
CA LYS A 650 -25.03 -63.99 -90.17
C LYS A 650 -25.24 -63.95 -91.69
N ALA A 651 -24.30 -63.38 -92.44
CA ALA A 651 -24.33 -63.34 -93.90
C ALA A 651 -24.25 -64.75 -94.53
N VAL A 652 -23.42 -65.65 -93.97
CA VAL A 652 -23.36 -67.06 -94.39
C VAL A 652 -24.68 -67.80 -94.10
N LEU A 653 -25.34 -67.49 -92.99
CA LEU A 653 -26.63 -68.08 -92.63
C LEU A 653 -27.76 -67.61 -93.57
N GLU A 654 -27.79 -66.32 -93.93
CA GLU A 654 -28.74 -65.77 -94.91
C GLU A 654 -28.51 -66.34 -96.32
N ALA A 655 -27.26 -66.52 -96.73
CA ALA A 655 -26.94 -67.17 -98.00
C ALA A 655 -27.43 -68.63 -98.06
N LYS A 656 -27.29 -69.39 -96.95
CA LYS A 656 -27.85 -70.75 -96.82
C LYS A 656 -29.38 -70.74 -96.84
N LYS A 657 -30.01 -69.73 -96.24
CA LYS A 657 -31.48 -69.56 -96.26
C LYS A 657 -32.00 -69.28 -97.67
N ARG A 658 -31.36 -68.37 -98.41
CA ARG A 658 -31.70 -68.10 -99.83
C ARG A 658 -31.51 -69.33 -100.72
N ALA A 659 -30.44 -70.10 -100.53
CA ALA A 659 -30.23 -71.34 -101.28
C ALA A 659 -31.27 -72.43 -100.96
N ALA A 660 -31.78 -72.49 -99.73
CA ALA A 660 -32.86 -73.40 -99.34
C ALA A 660 -34.24 -72.95 -99.90
N GLU A 661 -34.50 -71.65 -99.96
CA GLU A 661 -35.71 -71.07 -100.56
C GLU A 661 -35.72 -71.29 -102.09
N GLU A 662 -34.59 -71.13 -102.79
CA GLU A 662 -34.48 -71.45 -104.22
C GLU A 662 -34.64 -72.95 -104.50
N LYS A 663 -34.02 -73.84 -103.71
CA LYS A 663 -34.22 -75.29 -103.84
C LYS A 663 -35.67 -75.72 -103.61
N THR A 664 -36.40 -74.99 -102.76
CA THR A 664 -37.82 -75.26 -102.49
C THR A 664 -38.70 -74.73 -103.63
N LYS A 665 -38.37 -73.56 -104.19
CA LYS A 665 -39.03 -73.00 -105.39
C LYS A 665 -38.86 -73.90 -106.61
N GLN A 666 -37.66 -74.48 -106.79
CA GLN A 666 -37.34 -75.38 -107.90
C GLN A 666 -38.02 -76.75 -107.75
N LYS A 667 -38.09 -77.30 -106.52
CA LYS A 667 -38.90 -78.52 -106.22
C LYS A 667 -40.41 -78.33 -106.44
N VAL A 668 -40.94 -77.13 -106.24
CA VAL A 668 -42.36 -76.80 -106.49
C VAL A 668 -42.62 -76.61 -108.00
N GLN A 669 -41.70 -75.97 -108.74
CA GLN A 669 -41.80 -75.88 -110.20
C GLN A 669 -41.66 -77.24 -110.90
N ASP A 670 -40.77 -78.12 -110.44
CA ASP A 670 -40.61 -79.47 -111.01
C ASP A 670 -41.78 -80.41 -110.67
N LYS A 671 -42.52 -80.17 -109.58
CA LYS A 671 -43.79 -80.87 -109.28
C LYS A 671 -44.98 -80.34 -110.08
N LEU A 672 -45.02 -79.04 -110.40
CA LEU A 672 -46.05 -78.44 -111.25
C LEU A 672 -45.91 -78.83 -112.73
N LYS A 673 -44.69 -79.06 -113.22
CA LYS A 673 -44.42 -79.56 -114.58
C LYS A 673 -44.82 -81.02 -114.81
N LYS A 674 -44.94 -81.84 -113.75
CA LYS A 674 -45.40 -83.24 -113.79
C LYS A 674 -46.92 -83.43 -113.64
N LEU A 675 -47.69 -82.34 -113.54
CA LEU A 675 -49.16 -82.35 -113.37
C LEU A 675 -49.94 -81.91 -114.63
N PHE A 676 -49.24 -81.62 -115.74
CA PHE A 676 -49.83 -81.28 -117.05
C PHE A 676 -49.15 -82.01 -118.23
N GLU A 677 -48.50 -83.14 -117.98
CA GLU A 677 -48.22 -84.17 -119.00
C GLU A 677 -49.18 -85.35 -118.83
#